data_AF-A0A8K0AFR9-F1
#
_entry.id   AF-A0A8K0AFR9-F1
#
_cell.length_a   1.000
_cell.length_b   1.000
_cell.length_c   1.000
_cell.angle_alpha   90.00
_cell.angle_beta   90.00
_cell.angle_gamma   90.00
#
_symmetry.space_group_name_H-M   'P 1'
#
loop_
_entity.id
_entity.type
_entity.pdbx_description
1 polymer ?
#
loop_
_entity_poly.entity_id
_entity_poly.type
_entity_poly.pdbx_seq_one_letter_code
_entity_poly.pdbx_strand_id
1 'polypeptide(L)'
;MATFQACLVLLCLGVLTDVSESCGGDLVATETTQFLTSHASYGTYQYPDNLNCHWTIQAQSDHTIAAEVTNMDIEHDAGCPYDYLRFLENGVYSTKYCGAGSVPAFDTSTSRLDVYFVTDNSVQAAGFRISYRAVSAGGRIRLAGGSTPNKGRVELLTGGYWGTICDDQWDINDAHVVCRMLGYHRAMSAHGAAFFGAGSGDIVLDDVQCRGTEETIYQCPAVTNSDCTHQEDAGVICDPYIRPCDDLPDPANGHVTYDQAYALYHCDPGYEISGTPNRTCTDTGTWFGPEPSCKRVSCQLPDDLPNGYYTYTGLQYMDTMTYRCDPGFTYGHSDNNKVTFVCGPDGKWDYTTFPTCTALCGNGDLLTDDSGVLYSPGFPGNYQNRQRCTWVLKPKDNHLTLFQLHFLQTEHFYDKLTVYEGSSEGGDAIVSLSGRYPPDDVFSSKTTDDVYVVWETDATMTDRGFNLTYWASDCPFPPSVSNGVSSFSGQLAGATLEYTCDPGHVLLGAPNTTCVEGVGWSAPKPTCQIVTCPALPSPSQLVVSDHVCMTYGCTASFSCSTGFELTPDSPSQTVCQADGGWSGQVPACQVIHCPVLQRPEYGKILGNETAWGSVIEFECKYGFSQGSAFRTCEGAGTWSGNDVICKDPIQCEFEADFCSYVQDRTNDLDWTRNNRETTSPGTGPSSGYGGLGYYVYIESSPPHKPGDVARLISQEFEPEGCAQLQFHYHMFGDAVDTLNVYIETRTNKLEREVVWTRQGDQGSAWQEARIWFPTEGYHKVIFEAFVGSSHTGDIAIDAVRLIQQPCAEPTTVQPTTAEPTTTPSPTAEATSLPYTPSVTVPTDAGTTNVTTTAPTTVSVEPSTILMTTVHSTTVTIQPSPSTSTQETTYVPPTTLAATLVPVTDCRIDQYVPGAGIDIISSPNYPEQYPPNLDCWYVITTDPGYAVQVNILNFDLPDSPTDNNVTSGGCTDDYLEVHAPLGGPPPQRYCGQALSPGTTFSSDGTFALHFVTDGVSASGGFSALIRSVAVA
;
A
#
# COMPACT_ATOMS: atom_id res chain seq x y z
N MET A 1 -27.85 27.21 34.43
CA MET A 1 -27.70 25.76 34.68
C MET A 1 -27.83 25.06 33.34
N ALA A 2 -26.82 24.39 32.79
CA ALA A 2 -25.40 24.77 32.62
C ALA A 2 -24.71 23.72 31.72
N THR A 3 -24.08 24.03 30.59
CA THR A 3 -24.19 25.24 29.75
C THR A 3 -23.82 24.87 28.31
N PHE A 4 -24.69 25.12 27.32
CA PHE A 4 -24.35 25.07 25.89
C PHE A 4 -23.87 26.46 25.46
N GLN A 5 -22.63 26.64 24.99
CA GLN A 5 -22.27 27.64 23.96
C GLN A 5 -20.80 27.66 23.55
N ALA A 6 -20.59 28.33 22.41
CA ALA A 6 -19.34 28.88 21.85
C ALA A 6 -18.43 27.94 21.04
N CYS A 7 -18.04 28.48 19.89
CA CYS A 7 -17.11 27.93 18.91
C CYS A 7 -15.86 28.84 18.85
N LEU A 8 -14.87 28.44 18.04
CA LEU A 8 -13.73 29.22 17.54
C LEU A 8 -12.44 29.21 18.39
N VAL A 9 -11.32 29.27 17.65
CA VAL A 9 -9.92 29.45 18.08
C VAL A 9 -9.24 28.25 18.75
N LEU A 10 -8.67 27.37 17.91
CA LEU A 10 -7.22 27.10 17.94
C LEU A 10 -6.78 26.35 16.66
N LEU A 11 -6.11 27.09 15.77
CA LEU A 11 -5.18 26.56 14.76
C LEU A 11 -3.78 27.06 15.15
N CYS A 12 -2.74 26.33 14.75
CA CYS A 12 -1.33 26.67 14.97
C CYS A 12 -0.89 26.80 16.45
N LEU A 13 -0.79 25.65 17.14
CA LEU A 13 0.39 25.36 17.96
C LEU A 13 0.82 23.92 17.71
N GLY A 14 2.05 23.74 17.21
CA GLY A 14 2.64 22.41 17.05
C GLY A 14 3.08 21.87 18.40
N VAL A 15 2.34 20.91 18.94
CA VAL A 15 2.72 20.12 20.12
C VAL A 15 2.55 18.66 19.76
N LEU A 16 3.60 17.87 19.93
CA LEU A 16 3.54 16.42 19.86
C LEU A 16 2.70 15.91 21.04
N THR A 17 1.50 15.42 20.77
CA THR A 17 0.65 14.75 21.76
C THR A 17 0.56 13.26 21.44
N ASP A 18 1.23 12.47 22.28
CA ASP A 18 1.15 11.02 22.44
C ASP A 18 1.14 10.10 21.20
N VAL A 19 2.29 9.47 20.97
CA VAL A 19 2.39 8.18 20.24
C VAL A 19 1.83 7.01 21.08
N SER A 20 1.46 7.24 22.36
CA SER A 20 1.01 6.19 23.28
C SER A 20 -0.47 5.79 23.12
N GLU A 21 -1.32 6.58 22.44
CA GLU A 21 -2.77 6.29 22.34
C GLU A 21 -3.11 4.99 21.57
N SER A 22 -2.15 4.33 20.92
CA SER A 22 -2.35 3.04 20.23
C SER A 22 -1.78 1.81 20.96
N CYS A 23 -1.31 1.95 22.20
CA CYS A 23 -0.58 0.91 22.93
C CYS A 23 -1.51 0.09 23.87
N GLY A 24 -2.14 -0.95 23.32
CA GLY A 24 -3.06 -1.84 24.04
C GLY A 24 -4.54 -1.67 23.66
N GLY A 25 -5.42 -2.49 24.25
CA GLY A 25 -6.88 -2.40 24.09
C GLY A 25 -7.62 -3.73 23.91
N ASP A 26 -8.95 -3.69 23.99
CA ASP A 26 -9.83 -4.83 23.72
C ASP A 26 -10.15 -4.93 22.22
N LEU A 27 -10.00 -6.12 21.64
CA LEU A 27 -10.16 -6.43 20.22
C LEU A 27 -11.14 -7.59 20.04
N VAL A 28 -11.99 -7.54 19.01
CA VAL A 28 -13.01 -8.59 18.75
C VAL A 28 -12.61 -9.39 17.52
N ALA A 29 -12.31 -10.67 17.69
CA ALA A 29 -11.98 -11.58 16.59
C ALA A 29 -13.23 -12.00 15.81
N THR A 30 -13.17 -11.87 14.49
CA THR A 30 -14.16 -12.35 13.50
C THR A 30 -13.56 -13.47 12.66
N GLU A 31 -14.37 -14.25 11.95
CA GLU A 31 -13.88 -15.33 11.07
C GLU A 31 -12.94 -14.84 9.95
N THR A 32 -13.07 -13.57 9.55
CA THR A 32 -12.14 -12.87 8.66
C THR A 32 -10.85 -12.48 9.37
N THR A 33 -9.71 -12.67 8.69
CA THR A 33 -8.38 -12.29 9.21
C THR A 33 -8.24 -10.79 9.42
N GLN A 34 -8.07 -10.40 10.69
CA GLN A 34 -7.71 -9.05 11.15
C GLN A 34 -6.20 -8.96 11.44
N PHE A 35 -5.71 -7.76 11.76
CA PHE A 35 -4.29 -7.53 12.08
C PHE A 35 -4.09 -6.61 13.28
N LEU A 36 -3.02 -6.88 14.03
CA LEU A 36 -2.52 -6.09 15.17
C LEU A 36 -1.05 -5.74 14.92
N THR A 37 -0.64 -4.49 15.15
CA THR A 37 0.74 -4.01 15.02
C THR A 37 1.31 -3.51 16.35
N SER A 38 2.63 -3.46 16.47
CA SER A 38 3.32 -2.96 17.68
C SER A 38 2.99 -1.51 18.05
N HIS A 39 2.72 -0.67 17.04
CA HIS A 39 2.36 0.75 17.18
C HIS A 39 1.65 1.26 15.91
N ALA A 40 1.03 2.45 15.98
CA ALA A 40 0.25 3.03 14.88
C ALA A 40 1.06 3.36 13.62
N SER A 41 2.37 3.64 13.75
CA SER A 41 3.27 4.00 12.64
C SER A 41 4.12 2.85 12.10
N TYR A 42 3.71 1.61 12.41
CA TYR A 42 4.41 0.38 12.03
C TYR A 42 4.61 0.30 10.51
N GLY A 43 5.87 0.15 10.09
CA GLY A 43 6.27 0.15 8.68
C GLY A 43 6.79 1.50 8.16
N THR A 44 6.62 2.59 8.91
CA THR A 44 7.21 3.91 8.60
C THR A 44 8.28 4.31 9.61
N TYR A 45 8.11 3.95 10.88
CA TYR A 45 9.07 4.23 11.96
C TYR A 45 9.33 2.98 12.82
N GLN A 46 10.37 3.06 13.67
CA GLN A 46 10.66 2.06 14.69
C GLN A 46 9.74 2.24 15.90
N TYR A 47 9.54 1.20 16.71
CA TYR A 47 8.69 1.30 17.89
C TYR A 47 9.31 2.20 18.98
N PRO A 48 8.50 2.94 19.77
CA PRO A 48 8.98 3.69 20.92
C PRO A 48 9.62 2.85 22.05
N ASP A 49 10.51 3.50 22.80
CA ASP A 49 11.06 3.01 24.07
C ASP A 49 9.99 2.97 25.20
N ASN A 50 10.23 2.17 26.24
CA ASN A 50 9.47 2.09 27.49
C ASN A 50 7.98 1.73 27.34
N LEU A 51 7.60 1.02 26.29
CA LEU A 51 6.24 0.54 26.06
C LEU A 51 5.88 -0.60 27.01
N ASN A 52 4.58 -0.70 27.31
CA ASN A 52 3.99 -1.82 28.05
C ASN A 52 2.55 -2.04 27.56
N CYS A 53 2.43 -2.44 26.29
CA CYS A 53 1.15 -2.60 25.61
C CYS A 53 0.54 -3.96 25.95
N HIS A 54 -0.75 -3.96 26.30
CA HIS A 54 -1.53 -5.16 26.55
C HIS A 54 -2.82 -5.12 25.74
N TRP A 55 -3.01 -6.12 24.88
CA TRP A 55 -4.25 -6.33 24.13
C TRP A 55 -4.98 -7.58 24.61
N THR A 56 -6.31 -7.50 24.72
CA THR A 56 -7.19 -8.67 24.88
C THR A 56 -7.90 -8.90 23.56
N ILE A 57 -7.61 -10.01 22.87
CA ILE A 57 -8.40 -10.46 21.72
C ILE A 57 -9.48 -11.40 22.23
N GLN A 58 -10.74 -11.14 21.86
CA GLN A 58 -11.92 -11.86 22.32
C GLN A 58 -12.77 -12.32 21.11
N ALA A 59 -13.01 -13.62 20.99
CA ALA A 59 -13.95 -14.22 20.03
C ALA A 59 -15.33 -14.45 20.68
N GLN A 60 -16.31 -14.89 19.89
CA GLN A 60 -17.60 -15.36 20.38
C GLN A 60 -17.43 -16.61 21.27
N SER A 61 -18.42 -16.92 22.11
CA SER A 61 -18.32 -17.96 23.16
C SER A 61 -18.17 -19.40 22.64
N ASP A 62 -18.47 -19.60 21.38
CA ASP A 62 -18.42 -20.85 20.60
C ASP A 62 -17.26 -20.87 19.59
N HIS A 63 -16.32 -19.93 19.68
CA HIS A 63 -15.16 -19.77 18.81
C HIS A 63 -13.85 -19.77 19.61
N THR A 64 -12.75 -20.24 19.00
CA THR A 64 -11.39 -19.94 19.47
C THR A 64 -10.70 -18.97 18.53
N ILE A 65 -9.51 -18.48 18.89
CA ILE A 65 -8.71 -17.54 18.10
C ILE A 65 -7.52 -18.28 17.46
N ALA A 66 -7.34 -18.16 16.15
CA ALA A 66 -6.12 -18.57 15.45
C ALA A 66 -5.32 -17.31 15.09
N ALA A 67 -4.05 -17.23 15.50
CA ALA A 67 -3.19 -16.07 15.30
C ALA A 67 -1.76 -16.43 14.85
N GLU A 68 -1.14 -15.59 14.03
CA GLU A 68 0.21 -15.80 13.48
C GLU A 68 0.98 -14.48 13.40
N VAL A 69 2.23 -14.47 13.87
CA VAL A 69 3.11 -13.28 13.78
C VAL A 69 3.78 -13.26 12.40
N THR A 70 3.22 -12.50 11.46
CA THR A 70 3.65 -12.50 10.05
C THR A 70 5.00 -11.83 9.86
N ASN A 71 5.31 -10.84 10.71
CA ASN A 71 6.55 -10.07 10.69
C ASN A 71 6.93 -9.78 12.14
N MET A 72 8.18 -10.06 12.52
CA MET A 72 8.74 -9.69 13.83
C MET A 72 10.19 -9.26 13.66
N ASP A 73 10.50 -8.08 14.18
CA ASP A 73 11.82 -7.46 14.26
C ASP A 73 11.86 -6.63 15.56
N ILE A 74 12.33 -7.25 16.64
CA ILE A 74 12.41 -6.72 18.00
C ILE A 74 13.88 -6.85 18.43
N GLU A 75 14.39 -6.05 19.38
CA GLU A 75 15.77 -6.20 19.89
C GLU A 75 16.12 -7.68 20.19
N HIS A 76 17.32 -8.13 19.81
CA HIS A 76 17.74 -9.51 20.04
C HIS A 76 18.77 -9.66 21.17
N ASP A 77 18.32 -10.15 22.33
CA ASP A 77 19.21 -10.60 23.42
C ASP A 77 18.80 -11.99 23.97
N ALA A 78 19.75 -12.66 24.65
CA ALA A 78 19.69 -14.06 25.07
C ALA A 78 18.61 -14.35 26.13
N GLY A 79 17.38 -14.59 25.66
CA GLY A 79 16.20 -14.84 26.51
C GLY A 79 15.28 -13.62 26.62
N CYS A 80 15.50 -12.59 25.80
CA CYS A 80 14.67 -11.39 25.68
C CYS A 80 14.46 -10.67 27.03
N PRO A 81 15.50 -10.32 27.80
CA PRO A 81 15.33 -9.65 29.09
C PRO A 81 14.70 -8.26 28.93
N TYR A 82 15.18 -7.49 27.95
CA TYR A 82 14.81 -6.11 27.61
C TYR A 82 13.48 -6.08 26.84
N ASP A 83 13.50 -5.98 25.51
CA ASP A 83 12.31 -5.98 24.66
C ASP A 83 11.75 -7.40 24.43
N TYR A 84 10.42 -7.54 24.43
CA TYR A 84 9.77 -8.82 24.11
C TYR A 84 8.29 -8.73 23.76
N LEU A 85 7.88 -9.62 22.86
CA LEU A 85 6.49 -10.04 22.65
C LEU A 85 6.21 -11.30 23.50
N ARG A 86 5.01 -11.41 24.08
CA ARG A 86 4.57 -12.57 24.87
C ARG A 86 3.05 -12.75 24.84
N PHE A 87 2.61 -13.99 24.91
CA PHE A 87 1.19 -14.37 24.91
C PHE A 87 0.77 -14.96 26.26
N LEU A 88 -0.52 -14.88 26.57
CA LEU A 88 -1.14 -15.49 27.74
C LEU A 88 -2.49 -16.09 27.33
N GLU A 89 -2.67 -17.38 27.60
CA GLU A 89 -3.92 -18.10 27.35
C GLU A 89 -4.26 -18.96 28.59
N ASN A 90 -5.52 -18.98 29.01
CA ASN A 90 -6.00 -19.80 30.14
C ASN A 90 -5.14 -19.68 31.42
N GLY A 91 -4.59 -18.49 31.70
CA GLY A 91 -3.71 -18.23 32.85
C GLY A 91 -2.25 -18.70 32.68
N VAL A 92 -1.88 -19.30 31.55
CA VAL A 92 -0.53 -19.78 31.22
C VAL A 92 0.12 -18.84 30.21
N TYR A 93 1.30 -18.31 30.57
CA TYR A 93 2.09 -17.47 29.66
C TYR A 93 3.01 -18.30 28.74
N SER A 94 3.21 -17.82 27.51
CA SER A 94 4.22 -18.33 26.58
C SER A 94 5.67 -18.07 27.06
N THR A 95 6.66 -18.54 26.30
CA THR A 95 8.00 -17.95 26.31
C THR A 95 7.97 -16.50 25.84
N LYS A 96 8.99 -15.71 26.18
CA LYS A 96 9.23 -14.41 25.52
C LYS A 96 9.74 -14.64 24.09
N TYR A 97 9.44 -13.72 23.18
CA TYR A 97 9.94 -13.70 21.79
C TYR A 97 10.53 -12.33 21.45
N CYS A 98 11.67 -12.33 20.76
CA CYS A 98 12.42 -11.14 20.38
C CYS A 98 13.45 -11.50 19.27
N GLY A 99 14.08 -10.51 18.65
CA GLY A 99 14.88 -10.67 17.44
C GLY A 99 14.05 -10.75 16.15
N ALA A 100 14.75 -10.80 15.01
CA ALA A 100 14.15 -11.06 13.71
C ALA A 100 13.97 -12.57 13.49
N GLY A 101 12.72 -13.04 13.38
CA GLY A 101 12.44 -14.47 13.18
C GLY A 101 10.95 -14.83 13.22
N SER A 102 10.61 -16.04 12.79
CA SER A 102 9.23 -16.54 12.84
C SER A 102 8.86 -17.07 14.23
N VAL A 103 7.73 -16.60 14.74
CA VAL A 103 7.07 -17.16 15.93
C VAL A 103 6.09 -18.25 15.46
N PRO A 104 5.98 -19.41 16.14
CA PRO A 104 4.97 -20.41 15.78
C PRO A 104 3.55 -19.83 15.78
N ALA A 105 2.71 -20.26 14.84
CA ALA A 105 1.28 -19.92 14.85
C ALA A 105 0.59 -20.46 16.11
N PHE A 106 -0.30 -19.65 16.69
CA PHE A 106 -1.03 -19.90 17.91
C PHE A 106 -2.51 -20.16 17.60
N ASP A 107 -2.87 -21.44 17.51
CA ASP A 107 -4.25 -21.88 17.69
C ASP A 107 -4.57 -21.90 19.18
N THR A 108 -5.44 -21.02 19.65
CA THR A 108 -5.92 -21.06 21.04
C THR A 108 -6.97 -22.15 21.27
N SER A 109 -7.05 -22.61 22.52
CA SER A 109 -8.05 -23.54 23.04
C SER A 109 -9.29 -22.84 23.63
N THR A 110 -9.27 -21.51 23.71
CA THR A 110 -10.30 -20.68 24.35
C THR A 110 -10.71 -19.51 23.45
N SER A 111 -11.82 -18.82 23.77
CA SER A 111 -12.27 -17.64 23.04
C SER A 111 -11.49 -16.36 23.37
N ARG A 112 -10.39 -16.41 24.14
CA ARG A 112 -9.70 -15.21 24.64
C ARG A 112 -8.17 -15.37 24.65
N LEU A 113 -7.48 -14.44 24.00
CA LEU A 113 -6.01 -14.38 23.92
C LEU A 113 -5.51 -13.03 24.45
N ASP A 114 -4.60 -13.06 25.42
CA ASP A 114 -3.87 -11.87 25.88
C ASP A 114 -2.53 -11.75 25.14
N VAL A 115 -2.24 -10.56 24.61
CA VAL A 115 -0.96 -10.21 23.94
C VAL A 115 -0.26 -9.10 24.72
N TYR A 116 1.00 -9.30 25.07
CA TYR A 116 1.84 -8.34 25.77
C TYR A 116 3.06 -7.97 24.93
N PHE A 117 3.31 -6.68 24.76
CA PHE A 117 4.55 -6.15 24.20
C PHE A 117 5.16 -5.16 25.19
N VAL A 118 6.42 -5.38 25.56
CA VAL A 118 7.14 -4.55 26.52
C VAL A 118 8.48 -4.16 25.90
N THR A 119 8.86 -2.89 26.04
CA THR A 119 10.17 -2.37 25.59
C THR A 119 10.90 -1.64 26.71
N ASP A 120 12.22 -1.59 26.59
CA ASP A 120 13.20 -1.01 27.51
C ASP A 120 13.53 0.45 27.07
N ASN A 121 14.54 1.11 27.64
CA ASN A 121 14.94 2.46 27.28
C ASN A 121 16.02 2.54 26.17
N SER A 122 16.16 1.50 25.34
CA SER A 122 17.19 1.41 24.30
C SER A 122 16.85 0.44 23.14
N VAL A 123 17.59 0.58 22.03
CA VAL A 123 17.65 -0.32 20.85
C VAL A 123 16.31 -0.69 20.19
N GLN A 124 15.73 0.31 19.53
CA GLN A 124 14.48 0.20 18.78
C GLN A 124 14.67 -0.58 17.46
N ALA A 125 13.62 -1.29 17.03
CA ALA A 125 13.55 -2.06 15.77
C ALA A 125 12.18 -1.84 15.06
N ALA A 126 11.92 -2.50 13.92
CA ALA A 126 10.69 -2.25 13.16
C ALA A 126 9.40 -2.71 13.88
N GLY A 127 9.52 -3.63 14.84
CA GLY A 127 8.42 -4.16 15.65
C GLY A 127 7.78 -5.40 15.04
N PHE A 128 6.49 -5.59 15.28
CA PHE A 128 5.79 -6.79 14.82
C PHE A 128 4.40 -6.49 14.24
N ARG A 129 3.91 -7.47 13.47
CA ARG A 129 2.56 -7.56 12.94
C ARG A 129 2.03 -8.97 13.17
N ILE A 130 0.86 -9.08 13.80
CA ILE A 130 0.13 -10.32 14.07
C ILE A 130 -1.12 -10.33 13.21
N SER A 131 -1.39 -11.43 12.52
CA SER A 131 -2.69 -11.73 11.93
C SER A 131 -3.52 -12.56 12.91
N TYR A 132 -4.83 -12.34 13.00
CA TYR A 132 -5.70 -13.14 13.86
C TYR A 132 -7.13 -13.25 13.30
N ARG A 133 -7.79 -14.38 13.58
CA ARG A 133 -9.22 -14.61 13.27
C ARG A 133 -9.87 -15.51 14.32
N ALA A 134 -11.19 -15.43 14.41
CA ALA A 134 -12.00 -16.44 15.09
C ALA A 134 -12.11 -17.72 14.24
N VAL A 135 -12.25 -18.86 14.89
CA VAL A 135 -12.47 -20.18 14.28
C VAL A 135 -13.52 -20.91 15.12
N SER A 136 -14.58 -21.42 14.50
CA SER A 136 -15.68 -22.10 15.20
C SER A 136 -15.16 -23.31 16.00
N ALA A 137 -15.39 -23.33 17.31
CA ALA A 137 -14.94 -24.40 18.20
C ALA A 137 -15.69 -25.72 17.93
N GLY A 138 -16.98 -25.62 17.55
CA GLY A 138 -17.80 -26.74 17.09
C GLY A 138 -17.50 -27.13 15.63
N GLY A 139 -16.29 -27.62 15.35
CA GLY A 139 -15.92 -28.00 13.98
C GLY A 139 -14.52 -28.60 13.77
N ARG A 140 -13.60 -28.49 14.72
CA ARG A 140 -12.23 -29.01 14.53
C ARG A 140 -12.19 -30.54 14.51
N ILE A 141 -11.84 -31.06 13.34
CA ILE A 141 -11.58 -32.47 13.05
C ILE A 141 -10.09 -32.68 12.76
N ARG A 142 -9.54 -33.85 13.08
CA ARG A 142 -8.16 -34.23 12.72
C ARG A 142 -8.03 -35.72 12.43
N LEU A 143 -6.91 -36.10 11.83
CA LEU A 143 -6.52 -37.49 11.61
C LEU A 143 -5.33 -37.88 12.50
N ALA A 144 -5.44 -39.00 13.22
CA ALA A 144 -4.44 -39.52 14.14
C ALA A 144 -3.93 -40.91 13.72
N GLY A 145 -2.69 -41.27 14.11
CA GLY A 145 -2.13 -42.61 13.90
C GLY A 145 -1.74 -42.99 12.45
N GLY A 146 -2.16 -42.22 11.45
CA GLY A 146 -1.77 -42.45 10.06
C GLY A 146 -0.35 -41.97 9.71
N SER A 147 0.25 -42.58 8.67
CA SER A 147 1.64 -42.29 8.27
C SER A 147 1.81 -41.15 7.25
N THR A 148 0.72 -40.48 6.85
CA THR A 148 0.74 -39.22 6.07
C THR A 148 -0.49 -38.37 6.48
N PRO A 149 -0.47 -37.03 6.34
CA PRO A 149 -1.54 -36.17 6.85
C PRO A 149 -2.95 -36.48 6.31
N ASN A 150 -3.04 -37.02 5.08
CA ASN A 150 -4.30 -37.37 4.42
C ASN A 150 -4.91 -38.72 4.87
N LYS A 151 -4.47 -39.32 5.98
CA LYS A 151 -5.05 -40.57 6.52
C LYS A 151 -4.88 -40.72 8.02
N GLY A 152 -5.81 -41.42 8.67
CA GLY A 152 -5.76 -41.70 10.11
C GLY A 152 -7.13 -42.04 10.71
N ARG A 153 -7.14 -42.35 12.01
CA ARG A 153 -8.33 -42.38 12.87
C ARG A 153 -8.92 -40.97 12.94
N VAL A 154 -10.24 -40.85 12.87
CA VAL A 154 -10.94 -39.58 12.97
C VAL A 154 -11.06 -39.16 14.43
N GLU A 155 -10.69 -37.92 14.74
CA GLU A 155 -10.86 -37.33 16.07
C GLU A 155 -11.51 -35.95 15.98
N LEU A 156 -12.44 -35.68 16.90
CA LEU A 156 -13.22 -34.44 17.00
C LEU A 156 -12.90 -33.70 18.29
N LEU A 157 -12.71 -32.39 18.20
CA LEU A 157 -12.55 -31.52 19.36
C LEU A 157 -13.93 -31.16 19.93
N THR A 158 -14.24 -31.62 21.13
CA THR A 158 -15.49 -31.33 21.85
C THR A 158 -15.16 -30.90 23.29
N GLY A 159 -15.72 -29.77 23.74
CA GLY A 159 -15.52 -29.29 25.12
C GLY A 159 -14.06 -29.01 25.53
N GLY A 160 -13.16 -28.82 24.56
CA GLY A 160 -11.71 -28.65 24.79
C GLY A 160 -10.88 -29.93 24.79
N TYR A 161 -11.51 -31.10 24.59
CA TYR A 161 -10.84 -32.40 24.54
C TYR A 161 -11.07 -33.09 23.19
N TRP A 162 -10.14 -33.95 22.77
CA TRP A 162 -10.27 -34.75 21.55
C TRP A 162 -10.91 -36.10 21.90
N GLY A 163 -12.01 -36.44 21.23
CA GLY A 163 -12.67 -37.75 21.28
C GLY A 163 -12.75 -38.38 19.89
N THR A 164 -13.21 -39.63 19.82
CA THR A 164 -13.25 -40.43 18.57
C THR A 164 -14.69 -40.61 18.05
N ILE A 165 -14.85 -41.35 16.95
CA ILE A 165 -16.13 -41.73 16.34
C ILE A 165 -16.14 -43.28 16.22
N CYS A 166 -17.27 -43.94 16.46
CA CYS A 166 -17.38 -45.39 16.26
C CYS A 166 -17.49 -45.77 14.77
N ASP A 167 -17.10 -46.99 14.41
CA ASP A 167 -17.20 -47.53 13.04
C ASP A 167 -18.53 -48.22 12.70
N ASP A 168 -19.50 -48.26 13.62
CA ASP A 168 -20.85 -48.73 13.31
C ASP A 168 -21.58 -47.75 12.37
N GLN A 169 -22.17 -48.33 11.31
CA GLN A 169 -22.61 -47.70 10.06
C GLN A 169 -21.55 -46.95 9.22
N TRP A 170 -20.34 -46.71 9.73
CA TRP A 170 -19.32 -45.87 9.10
C TRP A 170 -18.92 -46.30 7.68
N ASP A 171 -19.35 -45.53 6.68
CA ASP A 171 -19.21 -45.83 5.27
C ASP A 171 -18.39 -44.78 4.50
N ILE A 172 -18.29 -44.96 3.18
CA ILE A 172 -17.48 -44.10 2.32
C ILE A 172 -18.01 -42.65 2.25
N ASN A 173 -19.29 -42.41 2.51
CA ASN A 173 -19.93 -41.11 2.49
C ASN A 173 -19.59 -40.29 3.73
N ASP A 174 -19.56 -40.91 4.92
CA ASP A 174 -19.03 -40.28 6.14
C ASP A 174 -17.58 -39.86 5.95
N ALA A 175 -16.78 -40.76 5.36
CA ALA A 175 -15.41 -40.46 5.00
C ALA A 175 -15.30 -39.29 3.99
N HIS A 176 -16.23 -39.15 3.04
CA HIS A 176 -16.25 -37.99 2.13
C HIS A 176 -16.49 -36.68 2.88
N VAL A 177 -17.39 -36.66 3.86
CA VAL A 177 -17.64 -35.49 4.73
C VAL A 177 -16.39 -35.14 5.53
N VAL A 178 -15.79 -36.13 6.21
CA VAL A 178 -14.52 -35.95 6.95
C VAL A 178 -13.41 -35.40 6.06
N CYS A 179 -13.21 -35.99 4.88
CA CYS A 179 -12.17 -35.55 3.96
C CYS A 179 -12.42 -34.12 3.44
N ARG A 180 -13.67 -33.74 3.15
CA ARG A 180 -14.04 -32.35 2.81
C ARG A 180 -13.75 -31.38 3.96
N MET A 181 -14.13 -31.71 5.20
CA MET A 181 -13.81 -30.89 6.38
C MET A 181 -12.30 -30.71 6.59
N LEU A 182 -11.49 -31.67 6.13
CA LEU A 182 -10.02 -31.62 6.16
C LEU A 182 -9.37 -30.96 4.92
N GLY A 183 -10.17 -30.40 4.01
CA GLY A 183 -9.69 -29.72 2.80
C GLY A 183 -9.33 -30.65 1.63
N TYR A 184 -9.67 -31.94 1.69
CA TYR A 184 -9.45 -32.89 0.61
C TYR A 184 -10.71 -33.09 -0.26
N HIS A 185 -10.53 -33.26 -1.57
CA HIS A 185 -11.63 -33.38 -2.54
C HIS A 185 -12.62 -34.52 -2.22
N ARG A 186 -12.14 -35.64 -1.68
CA ARG A 186 -12.95 -36.84 -1.38
C ARG A 186 -12.22 -37.84 -0.50
N ALA A 187 -12.95 -38.83 0.01
CA ALA A 187 -12.34 -40.06 0.51
C ALA A 187 -11.94 -40.99 -0.64
N MET A 188 -10.87 -41.75 -0.41
CA MET A 188 -10.54 -42.96 -1.17
C MET A 188 -10.95 -44.24 -0.41
N SER A 189 -10.98 -44.20 0.92
CA SER A 189 -11.55 -45.28 1.75
C SER A 189 -11.98 -44.79 3.14
N ALA A 190 -13.06 -45.39 3.64
CA ALA A 190 -13.38 -45.47 5.06
C ALA A 190 -12.71 -46.71 5.67
N HIS A 191 -12.39 -46.66 6.96
CA HIS A 191 -11.79 -47.77 7.71
C HIS A 191 -12.36 -47.82 9.12
N GLY A 192 -12.79 -49.00 9.55
CA GLY A 192 -13.25 -49.27 10.91
C GLY A 192 -12.23 -50.02 11.76
N ALA A 193 -12.71 -50.68 12.82
CA ALA A 193 -11.98 -51.59 13.69
C ALA A 193 -10.62 -51.05 14.19
N ALA A 194 -10.57 -49.76 14.55
CA ALA A 194 -9.36 -49.06 15.01
C ALA A 194 -8.13 -49.27 14.10
N PHE A 195 -8.32 -49.26 12.77
CA PHE A 195 -7.29 -49.57 11.76
C PHE A 195 -6.00 -48.74 11.88
N PHE A 196 -6.10 -47.50 12.35
CA PHE A 196 -4.95 -46.60 12.60
C PHE A 196 -4.48 -46.60 14.07
N GLY A 197 -4.85 -47.65 14.81
CA GLY A 197 -4.70 -47.78 16.25
C GLY A 197 -5.91 -47.25 17.02
N ALA A 198 -6.06 -47.72 18.25
CA ALA A 198 -7.04 -47.22 19.22
C ALA A 198 -6.75 -45.77 19.64
N GLY A 199 -7.80 -45.01 19.89
CA GLY A 199 -7.78 -43.68 20.50
C GLY A 199 -7.90 -43.72 22.02
N SER A 200 -8.31 -42.60 22.60
CA SER A 200 -8.50 -42.43 24.03
C SER A 200 -9.33 -41.19 24.34
N GLY A 201 -10.44 -41.36 25.07
CA GLY A 201 -11.31 -40.26 25.48
C GLY A 201 -12.76 -40.74 25.56
N ASP A 202 -13.68 -39.84 25.23
CA ASP A 202 -15.06 -40.20 24.95
C ASP A 202 -15.20 -40.52 23.44
N ILE A 203 -16.07 -41.48 23.11
CA ILE A 203 -16.55 -41.69 21.73
C ILE A 203 -17.71 -40.70 21.53
N VAL A 204 -17.54 -39.73 20.64
CA VAL A 204 -18.38 -38.52 20.54
C VAL A 204 -19.60 -38.75 19.65
N LEU A 205 -19.43 -39.52 18.58
CA LEU A 205 -20.46 -39.85 17.60
C LEU A 205 -20.43 -41.35 17.27
N ASP A 206 -21.60 -41.88 16.96
CA ASP A 206 -21.88 -43.29 16.65
C ASP A 206 -23.09 -43.37 15.69
N ASP A 207 -23.35 -44.53 15.07
CA ASP A 207 -24.39 -44.74 14.04
C ASP A 207 -24.35 -43.68 12.90
N VAL A 208 -23.17 -43.18 12.53
CA VAL A 208 -23.01 -42.04 11.61
C VAL A 208 -23.41 -42.43 10.19
N GLN A 209 -24.33 -41.68 9.57
CA GLN A 209 -24.97 -42.01 8.29
C GLN A 209 -25.11 -40.78 7.37
N CYS A 210 -23.98 -40.19 6.97
CA CYS A 210 -23.90 -39.08 6.01
C CYS A 210 -24.38 -39.48 4.60
N ARG A 211 -24.90 -38.52 3.84
CA ARG A 211 -25.16 -38.64 2.39
C ARG A 211 -23.91 -38.37 1.54
N GLY A 212 -22.82 -37.91 2.16
CA GLY A 212 -21.56 -37.57 1.49
C GLY A 212 -21.52 -36.12 0.96
N THR A 213 -22.57 -35.34 1.21
CA THR A 213 -22.74 -33.96 0.70
C THR A 213 -22.73 -32.89 1.81
N GLU A 214 -22.77 -33.31 3.06
CA GLU A 214 -22.76 -32.49 4.27
C GLU A 214 -21.44 -31.71 4.42
N GLU A 215 -21.52 -30.45 4.84
CA GLU A 215 -20.35 -29.59 5.04
C GLU A 215 -19.56 -30.00 6.29
N THR A 216 -20.26 -30.50 7.32
CA THR A 216 -19.66 -31.01 8.55
C THR A 216 -20.29 -32.32 9.03
N ILE A 217 -19.51 -33.14 9.75
CA ILE A 217 -19.94 -34.43 10.29
C ILE A 217 -21.13 -34.32 11.25
N TYR A 218 -21.29 -33.15 11.91
CA TYR A 218 -22.41 -32.85 12.81
C TYR A 218 -23.74 -32.57 12.10
N GLN A 219 -23.74 -32.40 10.77
CA GLN A 219 -24.96 -32.32 9.96
C GLN A 219 -25.49 -33.72 9.57
N CYS A 220 -24.69 -34.77 9.73
CA CYS A 220 -25.10 -36.14 9.45
C CYS A 220 -25.96 -36.71 10.60
N PRO A 221 -26.94 -37.58 10.30
CA PRO A 221 -27.57 -38.44 11.31
C PRO A 221 -26.50 -39.24 12.06
N ALA A 222 -26.52 -39.16 13.38
CA ALA A 222 -25.63 -39.86 14.32
C ALA A 222 -26.25 -39.85 15.72
N VAL A 223 -25.75 -40.68 16.63
CA VAL A 223 -26.08 -40.66 18.06
C VAL A 223 -24.86 -40.32 18.92
N THR A 224 -25.09 -39.73 20.10
CA THR A 224 -24.03 -39.32 21.04
C THR A 224 -23.98 -40.20 22.30
N ASN A 225 -24.55 -41.40 22.24
CA ASN A 225 -24.55 -42.39 23.31
C ASN A 225 -24.12 -43.73 22.71
N SER A 226 -22.81 -43.89 22.58
CA SER A 226 -22.20 -45.09 22.01
C SER A 226 -22.19 -46.25 23.01
N ASP A 227 -22.32 -47.50 22.52
CA ASP A 227 -21.95 -48.71 23.26
C ASP A 227 -20.67 -49.40 22.73
N CYS A 228 -20.01 -48.77 21.76
CA CYS A 228 -18.71 -49.17 21.20
C CYS A 228 -17.52 -49.00 22.18
N THR A 229 -16.35 -49.50 21.76
CA THR A 229 -15.07 -49.31 22.44
C THR A 229 -14.03 -48.69 21.49
N HIS A 230 -12.87 -48.27 22.01
CA HIS A 230 -11.73 -47.85 21.16
C HIS A 230 -11.08 -49.00 20.35
N GLN A 231 -11.72 -50.17 20.22
CA GLN A 231 -11.40 -51.15 19.17
C GLN A 231 -12.27 -50.96 17.92
N GLU A 232 -13.34 -50.19 18.04
CA GLU A 232 -14.30 -49.79 17.01
C GLU A 232 -14.08 -48.30 16.59
N ASP A 233 -12.88 -47.72 16.77
CA ASP A 233 -12.64 -46.33 16.34
C ASP A 233 -12.54 -46.20 14.81
N ALA A 234 -13.32 -45.29 14.23
CA ALA A 234 -13.38 -45.00 12.81
C ALA A 234 -12.17 -44.21 12.26
N GLY A 235 -11.90 -44.35 10.96
CA GLY A 235 -10.78 -43.76 10.24
C GLY A 235 -11.02 -43.60 8.74
N VAL A 236 -10.13 -42.85 8.08
CA VAL A 236 -10.24 -42.51 6.64
C VAL A 236 -8.89 -42.49 5.93
N ILE A 237 -8.94 -42.59 4.59
CA ILE A 237 -7.88 -42.17 3.67
C ILE A 237 -8.49 -41.19 2.66
N CYS A 238 -7.96 -39.98 2.58
CA CYS A 238 -8.41 -38.92 1.68
C CYS A 238 -7.58 -38.85 0.39
N ASP A 239 -8.21 -38.43 -0.71
CA ASP A 239 -7.55 -38.20 -1.99
C ASP A 239 -6.73 -36.89 -1.92
N PRO A 240 -5.40 -36.92 -2.18
CA PRO A 240 -4.54 -35.74 -2.09
C PRO A 240 -4.73 -34.73 -3.23
N TYR A 241 -5.62 -34.96 -4.20
CA TYR A 241 -5.83 -34.07 -5.34
C TYR A 241 -7.05 -33.14 -5.15
N ILE A 242 -6.81 -31.83 -5.02
CA ILE A 242 -7.85 -30.80 -5.04
C ILE A 242 -8.18 -30.43 -6.51
N ARG A 243 -9.43 -30.07 -6.81
CA ARG A 243 -9.83 -29.53 -8.13
C ARG A 243 -9.48 -28.04 -8.21
N PRO A 244 -8.70 -27.57 -9.20
CA PRO A 244 -8.45 -26.16 -9.41
C PRO A 244 -9.64 -25.46 -10.12
N CYS A 245 -9.71 -24.15 -9.97
CA CYS A 245 -10.41 -23.26 -10.91
C CYS A 245 -9.73 -23.28 -12.29
N ASP A 246 -10.42 -22.81 -13.34
CA ASP A 246 -9.83 -22.65 -14.68
C ASP A 246 -8.60 -21.71 -14.67
N ASP A 247 -7.59 -22.00 -15.49
CA ASP A 247 -6.39 -21.17 -15.61
C ASP A 247 -6.74 -19.73 -16.05
N LEU A 248 -6.27 -18.75 -15.28
CA LEU A 248 -6.35 -17.33 -15.62
C LEU A 248 -5.31 -16.95 -16.69
N PRO A 249 -5.62 -15.97 -17.57
CA PRO A 249 -4.62 -15.39 -18.46
C PRO A 249 -3.60 -14.55 -17.66
N ASP A 250 -2.36 -14.54 -18.12
CA ASP A 250 -1.32 -13.65 -17.57
C ASP A 250 -1.68 -12.17 -17.80
N PRO A 251 -1.46 -11.28 -16.80
CA PRO A 251 -1.68 -9.85 -16.94
C PRO A 251 -0.66 -9.22 -17.90
N ALA A 252 -0.98 -8.04 -18.45
CA ALA A 252 -0.03 -7.30 -19.27
C ALA A 252 1.19 -6.85 -18.44
N ASN A 253 2.38 -7.37 -18.79
CA ASN A 253 3.66 -7.20 -18.08
C ASN A 253 3.68 -7.87 -16.69
N GLY A 254 3.21 -9.11 -16.63
CA GLY A 254 3.33 -9.99 -15.47
C GLY A 254 2.93 -11.42 -15.82
N HIS A 255 2.80 -12.26 -14.80
CA HIS A 255 2.31 -13.63 -14.92
C HIS A 255 1.51 -14.04 -13.68
N VAL A 256 0.68 -15.07 -13.81
CA VAL A 256 -0.07 -15.65 -12.68
C VAL A 256 0.57 -16.97 -12.21
N THR A 257 0.48 -17.22 -10.91
CA THR A 257 0.89 -18.49 -10.27
C THR A 257 -0.21 -18.98 -9.34
N TYR A 258 -0.21 -20.26 -8.99
CA TYR A 258 -1.25 -20.85 -8.14
C TYR A 258 -0.66 -21.42 -6.86
N ASP A 259 -1.18 -20.99 -5.71
CA ASP A 259 -0.92 -21.59 -4.40
C ASP A 259 -2.25 -22.01 -3.77
N GLN A 260 -2.50 -23.33 -3.77
CA GLN A 260 -3.71 -23.97 -3.25
C GLN A 260 -5.01 -23.37 -3.84
N ALA A 261 -5.67 -22.47 -3.12
CA ALA A 261 -6.91 -21.81 -3.51
C ALA A 261 -6.71 -20.35 -4.00
N TYR A 262 -5.46 -19.92 -4.22
CA TYR A 262 -5.14 -18.55 -4.64
C TYR A 262 -4.45 -18.50 -6.00
N ALA A 263 -4.89 -17.59 -6.85
CA ALA A 263 -4.13 -17.10 -7.99
C ALA A 263 -3.34 -15.89 -7.53
N LEU A 264 -2.02 -16.06 -7.40
CA LEU A 264 -1.08 -15.04 -6.96
C LEU A 264 -0.45 -14.40 -8.20
N TYR A 265 -0.72 -13.12 -8.40
CA TYR A 265 -0.26 -12.34 -9.55
C TYR A 265 1.11 -11.73 -9.26
N HIS A 266 2.04 -11.91 -10.20
CA HIS A 266 3.38 -11.35 -10.16
C HIS A 266 3.56 -10.41 -11.35
N CYS A 267 4.25 -9.29 -11.14
CA CYS A 267 4.59 -8.37 -12.22
C CYS A 267 6.00 -8.62 -12.74
N ASP A 268 6.22 -8.34 -14.03
CA ASP A 268 7.55 -8.46 -14.64
C ASP A 268 8.50 -7.41 -14.06
N PRO A 269 9.83 -7.65 -14.06
CA PRO A 269 10.80 -6.69 -13.53
C PRO A 269 10.64 -5.28 -14.14
N GLY A 270 10.47 -4.27 -13.28
CA GLY A 270 10.13 -2.90 -13.68
C GLY A 270 8.63 -2.59 -13.67
N TYR A 271 7.80 -3.55 -13.28
CA TYR A 271 6.39 -3.35 -13.01
C TYR A 271 6.03 -3.75 -11.57
N GLU A 272 5.14 -2.99 -10.95
CA GLU A 272 4.59 -3.19 -9.61
C GLU A 272 3.08 -3.47 -9.70
N ILE A 273 2.53 -4.14 -8.68
CA ILE A 273 1.14 -4.59 -8.70
C ILE A 273 0.18 -3.52 -8.18
N SER A 274 -0.81 -3.16 -9.00
CA SER A 274 -1.87 -2.22 -8.67
C SER A 274 -3.19 -2.96 -8.51
N GLY A 275 -3.61 -3.12 -7.24
CA GLY A 275 -4.76 -3.92 -6.82
C GLY A 275 -4.38 -4.95 -5.75
N THR A 276 -5.29 -5.86 -5.43
CA THR A 276 -5.01 -7.00 -4.55
C THR A 276 -4.12 -8.01 -5.25
N PRO A 277 -2.98 -8.44 -4.67
CA PRO A 277 -2.01 -9.31 -5.37
C PRO A 277 -2.49 -10.75 -5.54
N ASN A 278 -3.61 -11.13 -4.93
CA ASN A 278 -4.23 -12.43 -5.03
C ASN A 278 -5.71 -12.34 -5.44
N ARG A 279 -6.18 -13.41 -6.08
CA ARG A 279 -7.60 -13.75 -6.28
C ARG A 279 -7.85 -15.14 -5.71
N THR A 280 -9.06 -15.40 -5.22
CA THR A 280 -9.39 -16.63 -4.49
C THR A 280 -10.32 -17.52 -5.31
N CYS A 281 -9.99 -18.80 -5.44
CA CYS A 281 -10.82 -19.81 -6.07
C CYS A 281 -11.97 -20.16 -5.13
N THR A 282 -13.21 -19.97 -5.57
CA THR A 282 -14.41 -20.33 -4.82
C THR A 282 -14.64 -21.84 -4.83
N ASP A 283 -15.40 -22.32 -3.85
CA ASP A 283 -16.02 -23.66 -3.81
C ASP A 283 -16.78 -24.01 -5.11
N THR A 284 -17.40 -23.01 -5.74
CA THR A 284 -18.08 -23.10 -7.04
C THR A 284 -17.14 -23.14 -8.25
N GLY A 285 -15.82 -23.02 -8.07
CA GLY A 285 -14.83 -23.10 -9.15
C GLY A 285 -14.61 -21.81 -9.94
N THR A 286 -14.81 -20.64 -9.32
CA THR A 286 -14.64 -19.32 -9.96
C THR A 286 -13.64 -18.42 -9.21
N TRP A 287 -13.05 -17.43 -9.90
CA TRP A 287 -12.04 -16.55 -9.30
C TRP A 287 -12.64 -15.27 -8.70
N PHE A 288 -12.78 -15.25 -7.38
CA PHE A 288 -13.20 -14.11 -6.57
C PHE A 288 -12.10 -13.03 -6.45
N GLY A 289 -12.52 -11.78 -6.29
CA GLY A 289 -11.65 -10.60 -6.24
C GLY A 289 -11.43 -9.93 -7.61
N PRO A 290 -11.17 -8.61 -7.64
CA PRO A 290 -10.92 -7.87 -8.88
C PRO A 290 -9.61 -8.31 -9.55
N GLU A 291 -9.49 -8.10 -10.86
CA GLU A 291 -8.26 -8.36 -11.61
C GLU A 291 -7.21 -7.27 -11.32
N PRO A 292 -6.06 -7.59 -10.71
CA PRO A 292 -4.99 -6.62 -10.49
C PRO A 292 -4.24 -6.34 -11.80
N SER A 293 -3.59 -5.17 -11.87
CA SER A 293 -2.83 -4.77 -13.08
C SER A 293 -1.42 -4.34 -12.76
N CYS A 294 -0.46 -4.72 -13.61
CA CYS A 294 0.94 -4.35 -13.47
C CYS A 294 1.18 -2.94 -14.04
N LYS A 295 1.74 -2.03 -13.24
CA LYS A 295 2.04 -0.63 -13.57
C LYS A 295 3.55 -0.42 -13.57
N ARG A 296 4.07 0.53 -14.36
CA ARG A 296 5.51 0.80 -14.41
C ARG A 296 6.01 1.36 -13.07
N VAL A 297 7.03 0.74 -12.49
CA VAL A 297 7.72 1.24 -11.29
C VAL A 297 8.23 2.67 -11.55
N SER A 298 8.14 3.54 -10.54
CA SER A 298 8.61 4.93 -10.65
C SER A 298 10.04 5.07 -10.09
N CYS A 299 10.90 5.76 -10.85
CA CYS A 299 12.24 6.16 -10.42
C CYS A 299 12.22 7.44 -9.59
N GLN A 300 13.22 7.57 -8.71
CA GLN A 300 13.47 8.82 -7.97
C GLN A 300 13.79 9.99 -8.92
N LEU A 301 13.51 11.21 -8.47
CA LEU A 301 13.86 12.42 -9.20
C LEU A 301 15.39 12.48 -9.41
N PRO A 302 15.89 12.87 -10.60
CA PRO A 302 17.33 13.06 -10.82
C PRO A 302 17.93 14.12 -9.89
N ASP A 303 19.10 13.82 -9.32
CA ASP A 303 19.92 14.81 -8.61
C ASP A 303 20.45 15.87 -9.59
N ASP A 304 20.60 17.13 -9.14
CA ASP A 304 21.24 18.16 -9.95
C ASP A 304 22.74 17.87 -10.16
N LEU A 305 23.19 18.02 -11.40
CA LEU A 305 24.56 17.75 -11.82
C LEU A 305 25.44 18.99 -11.60
N PRO A 306 26.50 18.94 -10.77
CA PRO A 306 27.45 20.02 -10.65
C PRO A 306 28.14 20.29 -12.00
N ASN A 307 28.13 21.55 -12.44
CA ASN A 307 28.67 22.00 -13.72
C ASN A 307 28.04 21.34 -14.94
N GLY A 308 26.73 21.11 -14.88
CA GLY A 308 25.92 20.64 -15.99
C GLY A 308 24.43 20.81 -15.74
N TYR A 309 23.64 20.13 -16.56
CA TYR A 309 22.19 20.11 -16.48
C TYR A 309 21.64 18.77 -16.97
N TYR A 310 20.37 18.51 -16.65
CA TYR A 310 19.66 17.33 -17.15
C TYR A 310 18.31 17.66 -17.79
N THR A 311 17.83 16.66 -18.53
CA THR A 311 16.52 16.61 -19.19
C THR A 311 16.06 15.14 -19.19
N TYR A 312 14.80 14.86 -18.88
CA TYR A 312 14.27 13.49 -18.83
C TYR A 312 12.94 13.36 -19.60
N THR A 313 12.59 12.14 -20.02
CA THR A 313 11.34 11.88 -20.79
C THR A 313 10.14 11.52 -19.91
N GLY A 314 10.40 11.10 -18.67
CA GLY A 314 9.44 10.69 -17.66
C GLY A 314 10.17 10.08 -16.46
N LEU A 315 9.44 9.69 -15.41
CA LEU A 315 9.99 9.14 -14.17
C LEU A 315 9.59 7.67 -13.94
N GLN A 316 9.20 6.92 -14.97
CA GLN A 316 8.79 5.52 -14.87
C GLN A 316 9.72 4.57 -15.63
N TYR A 317 9.65 3.28 -15.32
CA TYR A 317 10.43 2.22 -15.99
C TYR A 317 10.49 2.37 -17.52
N MET A 318 11.68 2.20 -18.10
CA MET A 318 12.01 2.48 -19.51
C MET A 318 12.00 3.96 -19.95
N ASP A 319 11.58 4.92 -19.12
CA ASP A 319 11.83 6.34 -19.40
C ASP A 319 13.34 6.66 -19.28
N THR A 320 13.79 7.73 -19.92
CA THR A 320 15.22 8.06 -20.05
C THR A 320 15.57 9.41 -19.46
N MET A 321 16.75 9.47 -18.84
CA MET A 321 17.38 10.66 -18.27
C MET A 321 18.65 10.97 -19.06
N THR A 322 18.77 12.21 -19.53
CA THR A 322 19.95 12.73 -20.22
C THR A 322 20.64 13.77 -19.35
N TYR A 323 21.91 13.55 -19.04
CA TYR A 323 22.78 14.57 -18.46
C TYR A 323 23.75 15.14 -19.51
N ARG A 324 24.12 16.41 -19.35
CA ARG A 324 25.05 17.16 -20.20
C ARG A 324 25.90 18.07 -19.32
N CYS A 325 27.19 18.22 -19.65
CA CYS A 325 28.03 19.20 -18.96
C CYS A 325 27.88 20.60 -19.56
N ASP A 326 28.08 21.62 -18.75
CA ASP A 326 28.14 23.02 -19.20
C ASP A 326 29.45 23.28 -19.99
N PRO A 327 29.52 24.39 -20.76
CA PRO A 327 30.72 24.74 -21.54
C PRO A 327 31.99 24.81 -20.67
N GLY A 328 33.09 24.26 -21.17
CA GLY A 328 34.36 24.13 -20.45
C GLY A 328 34.55 22.79 -19.71
N PHE A 329 33.47 22.02 -19.52
CA PHE A 329 33.50 20.69 -18.91
C PHE A 329 33.25 19.57 -19.91
N THR A 330 33.73 18.36 -19.58
CA THR A 330 33.47 17.14 -20.34
C THR A 330 33.20 15.96 -19.41
N TYR A 331 32.50 14.95 -19.94
CA TYR A 331 32.60 13.59 -19.40
C TYR A 331 33.93 12.96 -19.78
N GLY A 332 34.52 12.21 -18.83
CA GLY A 332 35.88 11.66 -18.90
C GLY A 332 36.25 11.08 -20.27
N HIS A 333 37.00 11.86 -21.05
CA HIS A 333 37.49 11.53 -22.40
C HIS A 333 36.39 11.04 -23.38
N SER A 334 35.19 11.65 -23.34
CA SER A 334 34.07 11.31 -24.22
C SER A 334 33.67 12.47 -25.15
N ASP A 335 33.81 12.26 -26.47
CA ASP A 335 33.64 13.28 -27.52
C ASP A 335 32.22 13.88 -27.64
N ASN A 336 31.21 13.26 -27.02
CA ASN A 336 29.79 13.61 -27.23
C ASN A 336 29.19 14.58 -26.18
N ASN A 337 29.94 14.91 -25.11
CA ASN A 337 29.52 15.74 -23.97
C ASN A 337 28.09 15.52 -23.43
N LYS A 338 27.63 14.26 -23.48
CA LYS A 338 26.31 13.82 -23.03
C LYS A 338 26.42 12.37 -22.56
N VAL A 339 25.70 12.04 -21.48
CA VAL A 339 25.40 10.66 -21.08
C VAL A 339 23.89 10.45 -21.00
N THR A 340 23.42 9.21 -21.07
CA THR A 340 22.00 8.86 -20.95
C THR A 340 21.86 7.60 -20.13
N PHE A 341 20.91 7.63 -19.21
CA PHE A 341 20.55 6.55 -18.30
C PHE A 341 19.06 6.22 -18.48
N VAL A 342 18.68 5.00 -18.13
CA VAL A 342 17.32 4.47 -18.25
C VAL A 342 16.79 4.19 -16.85
N CYS A 343 15.49 4.42 -16.61
CA CYS A 343 14.85 3.99 -15.38
C CYS A 343 14.76 2.46 -15.37
N GLY A 344 15.51 1.85 -14.46
CA GLY A 344 15.70 0.41 -14.30
C GLY A 344 14.55 -0.27 -13.53
N PRO A 345 14.58 -1.61 -13.48
CA PRO A 345 13.46 -2.40 -12.97
C PRO A 345 13.28 -2.34 -11.44
N ASP A 346 14.22 -1.71 -10.72
CA ASP A 346 14.25 -1.57 -9.25
C ASP A 346 13.93 -0.14 -8.78
N GLY A 347 13.37 0.71 -9.66
CA GLY A 347 13.04 2.11 -9.34
C GLY A 347 14.28 3.02 -9.24
N LYS A 348 15.40 2.63 -9.86
CA LYS A 348 16.62 3.43 -9.93
C LYS A 348 17.09 3.62 -11.35
N TRP A 349 17.75 4.74 -11.61
CA TRP A 349 18.43 4.99 -12.87
C TRP A 349 19.67 4.10 -13.00
N ASP A 350 19.97 3.61 -14.20
CA ASP A 350 21.02 2.58 -14.44
C ASP A 350 22.49 3.08 -14.35
N TYR A 351 22.76 4.14 -13.58
CA TYR A 351 24.14 4.58 -13.28
C TYR A 351 24.76 3.81 -12.12
N THR A 352 25.95 3.25 -12.33
CA THR A 352 26.77 2.61 -11.28
C THR A 352 27.61 3.62 -10.49
N THR A 353 27.85 4.80 -11.06
CA THR A 353 28.54 5.95 -10.46
C THR A 353 27.86 7.21 -10.94
N PHE A 354 27.59 8.17 -10.05
CA PHE A 354 26.98 9.45 -10.43
C PHE A 354 27.83 10.17 -11.50
N PRO A 355 27.23 10.70 -12.59
CA PRO A 355 27.96 11.42 -13.63
C PRO A 355 28.68 12.65 -13.08
N THR A 356 29.99 12.77 -13.35
CA THR A 356 30.79 13.95 -12.97
C THR A 356 31.28 14.70 -14.20
N CYS A 357 31.00 16.01 -14.24
CA CYS A 357 31.54 16.91 -15.25
C CYS A 357 32.88 17.48 -14.78
N THR A 358 33.95 17.20 -15.53
CA THR A 358 35.32 17.58 -15.18
C THR A 358 35.96 18.45 -16.26
N ALA A 359 36.66 19.49 -15.83
CA ALA A 359 37.47 20.33 -16.71
C ALA A 359 38.75 19.62 -17.17
N LEU A 360 39.17 19.88 -18.40
CA LEU A 360 40.39 19.32 -19.00
C LEU A 360 41.51 20.36 -19.11
N CYS A 361 42.74 19.87 -19.16
CA CYS A 361 43.94 20.68 -19.41
C CYS A 361 44.01 21.08 -20.89
N GLY A 362 44.04 22.39 -21.17
CA GLY A 362 44.28 22.89 -22.53
C GLY A 362 45.72 22.67 -22.97
N ASN A 363 45.94 22.34 -24.25
CA ASN A 363 47.25 21.98 -24.80
C ASN A 363 47.69 22.96 -25.89
N GLY A 364 47.52 24.26 -25.64
CA GLY A 364 47.63 25.33 -26.64
C GLY A 364 46.33 25.54 -27.41
N ASP A 365 45.18 25.26 -26.77
CA ASP A 365 43.86 25.23 -27.41
C ASP A 365 43.48 26.63 -27.89
N LEU A 366 43.17 26.77 -29.19
CA LEU A 366 42.75 28.03 -29.79
C LEU A 366 41.23 28.22 -29.62
N LEU A 367 40.84 29.06 -28.68
CA LEU A 367 39.44 29.39 -28.41
C LEU A 367 39.07 30.67 -29.17
N THR A 368 38.22 30.53 -30.19
CA THR A 368 37.88 31.61 -31.11
C THR A 368 36.55 32.29 -30.80
N ASP A 369 35.97 32.04 -29.63
CA ASP A 369 34.64 32.52 -29.27
C ASP A 369 34.69 33.74 -28.36
N ASP A 370 33.71 34.63 -28.55
CA ASP A 370 33.70 35.98 -28.00
C ASP A 370 33.34 36.02 -26.50
N SER A 371 33.08 34.84 -25.92
CA SER A 371 33.05 34.56 -24.50
C SER A 371 33.21 33.06 -24.22
N GLY A 372 33.80 32.70 -23.09
CA GLY A 372 33.86 31.33 -22.59
C GLY A 372 34.30 31.25 -21.14
N VAL A 373 34.46 30.04 -20.61
CA VAL A 373 34.92 29.81 -19.24
C VAL A 373 36.08 28.81 -19.26
N LEU A 374 37.11 29.11 -18.47
CA LEU A 374 38.28 28.28 -18.25
C LEU A 374 38.33 27.80 -16.80
N TYR A 375 38.80 26.58 -16.60
CA TYR A 375 38.89 25.94 -15.30
C TYR A 375 40.22 25.20 -15.16
N SER A 376 40.67 25.02 -13.92
CA SER A 376 41.79 24.11 -13.64
C SER A 376 41.44 22.66 -13.97
N PRO A 377 42.38 21.83 -14.45
CA PRO A 377 42.10 20.44 -14.79
C PRO A 377 41.62 19.67 -13.56
N GLY A 378 40.50 18.94 -13.67
CA GLY A 378 39.90 18.20 -12.56
C GLY A 378 38.91 18.99 -11.70
N PHE A 379 38.74 20.30 -11.93
CA PHE A 379 37.69 21.11 -11.27
C PHE A 379 36.31 20.43 -11.45
N PRO A 380 35.45 20.36 -10.40
CA PRO A 380 35.54 21.03 -9.09
C PRO A 380 36.34 20.25 -8.02
N GLY A 381 36.93 19.12 -8.37
CA GLY A 381 37.92 18.43 -7.52
C GLY A 381 39.29 19.10 -7.59
N ASN A 382 40.22 18.63 -6.77
CA ASN A 382 41.58 19.18 -6.74
C ASN A 382 42.31 18.89 -8.07
N TYR A 383 43.16 19.83 -8.51
CA TYR A 383 44.04 19.63 -9.65
C TYR A 383 45.18 18.64 -9.32
N GLN A 384 46.10 18.42 -10.27
CA GLN A 384 47.26 17.55 -10.05
C GLN A 384 48.58 18.31 -10.17
N ASN A 385 49.58 17.79 -9.47
CA ASN A 385 50.98 18.23 -9.48
C ASN A 385 51.55 18.14 -10.92
N ARG A 386 52.46 19.06 -11.27
CA ARG A 386 53.24 19.08 -12.53
C ARG A 386 52.39 19.17 -13.80
N GLN A 387 51.23 19.80 -13.71
CA GLN A 387 50.41 20.19 -14.85
C GLN A 387 50.95 21.50 -15.46
N ARG A 388 50.92 21.58 -16.79
CA ARG A 388 51.09 22.83 -17.53
C ARG A 388 50.02 22.86 -18.61
N CYS A 389 49.05 23.76 -18.47
CA CYS A 389 47.91 23.88 -19.37
C CYS A 389 47.89 25.27 -19.97
N THR A 390 47.62 25.36 -21.27
CA THR A 390 47.67 26.64 -21.99
C THR A 390 46.53 26.78 -22.99
N TRP A 391 46.04 28.00 -23.13
CA TRP A 391 44.94 28.38 -24.02
C TRP A 391 45.30 29.68 -24.75
N VAL A 392 45.00 29.73 -26.05
CA VAL A 392 45.09 30.94 -26.87
C VAL A 392 43.68 31.47 -27.06
N LEU A 393 43.36 32.60 -26.44
CA LEU A 393 42.08 33.28 -26.61
C LEU A 393 42.20 34.21 -27.82
N LYS A 394 41.32 34.03 -28.80
CA LYS A 394 41.27 34.83 -30.02
C LYS A 394 39.83 35.21 -30.38
N PRO A 395 39.22 36.15 -29.65
CA PRO A 395 37.89 36.67 -29.98
C PRO A 395 37.81 37.19 -31.43
N LYS A 396 36.59 37.24 -31.97
CA LYS A 396 36.27 37.77 -33.30
C LYS A 396 35.96 39.27 -33.21
N ASP A 397 35.38 39.72 -32.10
CA ASP A 397 35.06 41.13 -31.85
C ASP A 397 36.30 41.96 -31.44
N ASN A 398 36.38 43.19 -31.97
CA ASN A 398 37.56 44.05 -31.89
C ASN A 398 37.58 44.90 -30.60
N HIS A 399 37.27 44.30 -29.46
CA HIS A 399 37.30 44.93 -28.13
C HIS A 399 38.46 44.41 -27.27
N LEU A 400 38.57 44.93 -26.04
CA LEU A 400 39.47 44.36 -25.04
C LEU A 400 38.84 43.06 -24.50
N THR A 401 39.66 42.05 -24.22
CA THR A 401 39.15 40.85 -23.54
C THR A 401 39.09 41.14 -22.04
N LEU A 402 37.92 40.95 -21.45
CA LEU A 402 37.65 41.02 -20.02
C LEU A 402 37.74 39.63 -19.39
N PHE A 403 38.14 39.60 -18.12
CA PHE A 403 38.36 38.38 -17.34
C PHE A 403 37.80 38.55 -15.93
N GLN A 404 36.88 37.68 -15.51
CA GLN A 404 36.40 37.63 -14.13
C GLN A 404 36.80 36.29 -13.51
N LEU A 405 37.57 36.36 -12.43
CA LEU A 405 37.98 35.20 -11.66
C LEU A 405 36.94 34.97 -10.56
N HIS A 406 36.05 33.99 -10.77
CA HIS A 406 34.99 33.67 -9.81
C HIS A 406 35.51 32.80 -8.65
N PHE A 407 36.64 32.11 -8.83
CA PHE A 407 37.23 31.24 -7.83
C PHE A 407 38.72 31.00 -8.11
N LEU A 408 39.55 31.02 -7.07
CA LEU A 408 40.92 30.49 -7.07
C LEU A 408 41.27 29.95 -5.68
N GLN A 409 41.74 28.71 -5.61
CA GLN A 409 42.34 28.07 -4.44
C GLN A 409 43.51 27.18 -4.90
N THR A 410 44.76 27.59 -4.64
CA THR A 410 45.98 26.90 -5.11
C THR A 410 47.08 26.89 -4.04
N GLU A 411 48.15 26.10 -4.23
CA GLU A 411 49.37 26.26 -3.41
C GLU A 411 49.96 27.65 -3.67
N HIS A 412 49.92 28.51 -2.65
CA HIS A 412 50.36 29.90 -2.74
C HIS A 412 51.83 29.98 -3.17
N PHE A 413 52.14 30.88 -4.10
CA PHE A 413 53.42 31.03 -4.81
C PHE A 413 53.90 29.87 -5.71
N TYR A 414 53.39 28.65 -5.56
CA TYR A 414 53.91 27.48 -6.29
C TYR A 414 53.02 27.09 -7.48
N ASP A 415 51.70 27.13 -7.30
CA ASP A 415 50.71 26.83 -8.35
C ASP A 415 50.05 28.13 -8.85
N LYS A 416 50.18 28.43 -10.15
CA LYS A 416 49.87 29.76 -10.71
C LYS A 416 48.96 29.74 -11.93
N LEU A 417 47.99 30.66 -11.91
CA LEU A 417 47.25 31.10 -13.08
C LEU A 417 47.83 32.42 -13.56
N THR A 418 48.35 32.48 -14.79
CA THR A 418 48.92 33.70 -15.39
C THR A 418 48.29 33.98 -16.75
N VAL A 419 47.93 35.24 -16.98
CA VAL A 419 47.36 35.72 -18.23
C VAL A 419 48.32 36.74 -18.86
N TYR A 420 48.70 36.54 -20.12
CA TYR A 420 49.66 37.36 -20.86
C TYR A 420 49.02 38.03 -22.08
N GLU A 421 49.44 39.26 -22.40
CA GLU A 421 49.12 39.92 -23.66
C GLU A 421 49.73 39.18 -24.86
N GLY A 422 49.01 39.13 -25.98
CA GLY A 422 49.44 38.42 -27.18
C GLY A 422 49.27 36.90 -27.06
N SER A 423 49.57 36.18 -28.14
CA SER A 423 49.36 34.73 -28.25
C SER A 423 50.50 33.86 -27.67
N SER A 424 51.29 34.35 -26.70
CA SER A 424 52.38 33.59 -26.06
C SER A 424 52.92 34.23 -24.78
N GLU A 425 53.66 33.46 -23.97
CA GLU A 425 54.44 33.89 -22.78
C GLU A 425 55.48 35.02 -23.04
N GLY A 426 55.66 35.47 -24.29
CA GLY A 426 56.57 36.55 -24.65
C GLY A 426 56.01 37.96 -24.51
N GLY A 427 54.72 38.12 -24.15
CA GLY A 427 54.09 39.41 -23.88
C GLY A 427 54.08 39.81 -22.40
N ASP A 428 53.59 41.02 -22.12
CA ASP A 428 53.42 41.50 -20.74
C ASP A 428 52.37 40.66 -20.00
N ALA A 429 52.64 40.29 -18.75
CA ALA A 429 51.59 39.75 -17.89
C ALA A 429 50.48 40.81 -17.65
N ILE A 430 49.23 40.38 -17.78
CA ILE A 430 48.04 41.12 -17.38
C ILE A 430 47.85 40.90 -15.87
N VAL A 431 47.86 39.63 -15.46
CA VAL A 431 47.76 39.21 -14.05
C VAL A 431 48.45 37.85 -13.86
N SER A 432 48.99 37.59 -12.67
CA SER A 432 49.54 36.30 -12.24
C SER A 432 49.12 36.07 -10.80
N LEU A 433 48.44 34.95 -10.52
CA LEU A 433 47.67 34.72 -9.30
C LEU A 433 47.93 33.33 -8.72
N SER A 434 47.96 33.23 -7.39
CA SER A 434 48.13 31.97 -6.63
C SER A 434 47.57 32.11 -5.22
N GLY A 435 47.30 31.01 -4.51
CA GLY A 435 46.71 31.04 -3.17
C GLY A 435 45.18 31.10 -3.23
N ARG A 436 44.54 31.90 -2.37
CA ARG A 436 43.08 31.97 -2.23
C ARG A 436 42.55 33.36 -2.56
N TYR A 437 41.56 33.42 -3.44
CA TYR A 437 41.06 34.67 -4.05
C TYR A 437 39.57 34.90 -3.77
N PRO A 438 39.17 36.09 -3.26
CA PRO A 438 37.77 36.52 -3.22
C PRO A 438 37.22 36.74 -4.63
N PRO A 439 35.94 36.42 -4.93
CA PRO A 439 35.35 36.73 -6.24
C PRO A 439 35.35 38.25 -6.57
N ASP A 440 35.20 38.53 -7.86
CA ASP A 440 34.63 39.77 -8.44
C ASP A 440 35.52 40.96 -8.88
N ASP A 441 36.86 40.92 -8.83
CA ASP A 441 37.62 41.84 -9.71
C ASP A 441 37.51 41.38 -11.17
N VAL A 442 37.33 42.36 -12.08
CA VAL A 442 37.41 42.17 -13.53
C VAL A 442 38.73 42.74 -14.04
N PHE A 443 39.58 41.88 -14.63
CA PHE A 443 40.79 42.27 -15.34
C PHE A 443 40.47 42.51 -16.82
N SER A 444 41.27 43.34 -17.50
CA SER A 444 41.15 43.56 -18.94
C SER A 444 42.50 43.42 -19.64
N SER A 445 42.51 43.00 -20.90
CA SER A 445 43.64 43.23 -21.79
C SER A 445 43.89 44.73 -22.00
N LYS A 446 45.11 45.07 -22.37
CA LYS A 446 45.58 46.44 -22.70
C LYS A 446 45.47 46.71 -24.20
N THR A 447 45.42 45.66 -25.02
CA THR A 447 45.17 45.74 -26.47
C THR A 447 44.01 44.82 -26.90
N THR A 448 43.61 44.93 -28.17
CA THR A 448 42.58 44.07 -28.79
C THR A 448 43.23 42.91 -29.57
N ASP A 449 44.42 42.46 -29.13
CA ASP A 449 45.12 41.32 -29.71
C ASP A 449 44.72 40.01 -28.99
N ASP A 450 45.23 38.88 -29.47
CA ASP A 450 45.11 37.56 -28.83
C ASP A 450 45.59 37.62 -27.36
N VAL A 451 45.05 36.78 -26.49
CA VAL A 451 45.50 36.66 -25.08
C VAL A 451 45.90 35.22 -24.77
N TYR A 452 46.99 35.04 -24.02
CA TYR A 452 47.53 33.72 -23.68
C TYR A 452 47.36 33.41 -22.19
N VAL A 453 46.59 32.36 -21.88
CA VAL A 453 46.37 31.89 -20.50
C VAL A 453 47.25 30.69 -20.23
N VAL A 454 47.95 30.72 -19.10
CA VAL A 454 48.86 29.66 -18.62
C VAL A 454 48.48 29.27 -17.21
N TRP A 455 48.30 27.96 -16.99
CA TRP A 455 48.16 27.33 -15.69
C TRP A 455 49.35 26.39 -15.47
N GLU A 456 50.08 26.56 -14.38
CA GLU A 456 51.28 25.79 -14.03
C GLU A 456 51.21 25.31 -12.57
N THR A 457 51.56 24.04 -12.32
CA THR A 457 51.59 23.46 -10.98
C THR A 457 52.90 22.77 -10.61
N ASP A 458 53.21 22.79 -9.32
CA ASP A 458 54.44 22.33 -8.68
C ASP A 458 54.54 20.79 -8.56
N ALA A 459 55.62 20.27 -8.00
CA ALA A 459 55.77 18.87 -7.64
C ALA A 459 54.92 18.42 -6.43
N THR A 460 54.28 19.33 -5.69
CA THR A 460 53.71 19.11 -4.34
C THR A 460 52.21 19.50 -4.23
N MET A 461 51.76 20.21 -3.20
CA MET A 461 50.36 20.30 -2.73
C MET A 461 49.30 20.59 -3.81
N THR A 462 48.05 20.14 -3.62
CA THR A 462 46.94 20.49 -4.52
C THR A 462 45.68 20.90 -3.77
N ASP A 463 45.04 21.97 -4.23
CA ASP A 463 43.73 22.47 -3.79
C ASP A 463 42.75 22.49 -5.00
N ARG A 464 41.58 23.12 -4.90
CA ARG A 464 40.50 23.05 -5.91
C ARG A 464 40.80 23.75 -7.26
N GLY A 465 41.80 24.62 -7.34
CA GLY A 465 42.20 25.31 -8.56
C GLY A 465 41.34 26.54 -8.89
N PHE A 466 40.90 26.73 -10.13
CA PHE A 466 40.32 28.00 -10.61
C PHE A 466 39.05 27.88 -11.46
N ASN A 467 38.26 28.96 -11.48
CA ASN A 467 37.15 29.23 -12.41
C ASN A 467 37.26 30.68 -12.93
N LEU A 468 37.57 30.83 -14.23
CA LEU A 468 37.85 32.11 -14.90
C LEU A 468 36.93 32.27 -16.13
N THR A 469 35.99 33.21 -16.09
CA THR A 469 35.20 33.60 -17.27
C THR A 469 35.96 34.65 -18.08
N TYR A 470 35.97 34.53 -19.41
CA TYR A 470 36.51 35.52 -20.33
C TYR A 470 35.46 35.95 -21.37
N TRP A 471 35.48 37.22 -21.79
CA TRP A 471 34.63 37.73 -22.87
C TRP A 471 35.18 39.01 -23.53
N ALA A 472 34.91 39.22 -24.81
CA ALA A 472 35.23 40.44 -25.58
C ALA A 472 33.98 41.09 -26.21
N SER A 473 32.82 40.70 -25.69
CA SER A 473 31.52 41.34 -25.88
C SER A 473 31.18 42.16 -24.61
N ASP A 474 29.94 42.62 -24.46
CA ASP A 474 29.52 43.25 -23.19
C ASP A 474 29.21 42.21 -22.10
N CYS A 475 28.71 41.02 -22.49
CA CYS A 475 28.28 39.97 -21.55
C CYS A 475 28.67 38.53 -21.97
N PRO A 476 29.01 37.65 -21.01
CA PRO A 476 29.35 36.26 -21.29
C PRO A 476 28.13 35.44 -21.77
N PHE A 477 28.39 34.27 -22.35
CA PHE A 477 27.34 33.37 -22.85
C PHE A 477 26.34 32.99 -21.72
N PRO A 478 25.02 32.98 -21.98
CA PRO A 478 24.02 32.71 -20.96
C PRO A 478 24.06 31.26 -20.45
N PRO A 479 24.01 31.02 -19.12
CA PRO A 479 24.11 29.67 -18.57
C PRO A 479 22.81 28.85 -18.70
N SER A 480 22.97 27.56 -19.01
CA SER A 480 21.90 26.55 -19.15
C SER A 480 21.12 26.30 -17.84
N VAL A 481 19.89 25.79 -17.92
CA VAL A 481 19.05 25.43 -16.75
C VAL A 481 18.52 24.00 -16.91
N SER A 482 18.54 23.19 -15.84
CA SER A 482 17.92 21.86 -15.81
C SER A 482 16.42 21.98 -16.05
N ASN A 483 15.85 21.15 -16.94
CA ASN A 483 14.42 21.15 -17.28
C ASN A 483 13.87 22.54 -17.68
N GLY A 484 14.63 23.27 -18.50
CA GLY A 484 14.23 24.56 -19.04
C GLY A 484 15.09 25.03 -20.22
N VAL A 485 14.64 26.11 -20.85
CA VAL A 485 15.24 26.71 -22.04
C VAL A 485 15.55 28.19 -21.78
N SER A 486 16.76 28.60 -22.15
CA SER A 486 17.22 29.99 -22.18
C SER A 486 17.16 30.55 -23.61
N SER A 487 16.53 31.71 -23.79
CA SER A 487 16.46 32.42 -25.07
C SER A 487 17.01 33.84 -24.93
N PHE A 488 17.88 34.29 -25.84
CA PHE A 488 18.59 35.56 -25.68
C PHE A 488 18.68 36.36 -26.99
N SER A 489 18.67 37.69 -26.88
CA SER A 489 18.68 38.61 -28.04
C SER A 489 20.08 38.99 -28.54
N GLY A 490 21.14 38.60 -27.82
CA GLY A 490 22.54 38.92 -28.12
C GLY A 490 23.42 38.97 -26.87
N GLN A 491 24.68 39.38 -27.04
CA GLN A 491 25.70 39.52 -25.98
C GLN A 491 26.21 40.96 -25.82
N LEU A 492 25.47 41.93 -26.38
CA LEU A 492 25.77 43.37 -26.28
C LEU A 492 24.92 44.05 -25.20
N ALA A 493 25.36 45.20 -24.70
CA ALA A 493 24.70 45.95 -23.65
C ALA A 493 23.24 46.28 -24.02
N GLY A 494 22.32 46.01 -23.08
CA GLY A 494 20.88 46.10 -23.31
C GLY A 494 20.24 44.88 -23.98
N ALA A 495 21.00 43.83 -24.34
CA ALA A 495 20.42 42.55 -24.72
C ALA A 495 19.64 41.91 -23.57
N THR A 496 18.58 41.18 -23.91
CA THR A 496 17.72 40.46 -22.96
C THR A 496 17.93 38.97 -23.06
N LEU A 497 18.04 38.31 -21.91
CA LEU A 497 17.97 36.86 -21.72
C LEU A 497 16.66 36.55 -20.99
N GLU A 498 15.88 35.62 -21.53
CA GLU A 498 14.63 35.11 -20.97
C GLU A 498 14.78 33.61 -20.69
N TYR A 499 14.25 33.18 -19.55
CA TYR A 499 14.26 31.80 -19.08
C TYR A 499 12.83 31.27 -19.01
N THR A 500 12.60 30.09 -19.60
CA THR A 500 11.32 29.39 -19.58
C THR A 500 11.53 27.95 -19.17
N CYS A 501 10.81 27.47 -18.16
CA CYS A 501 10.91 26.07 -17.74
C CYS A 501 10.12 25.13 -18.67
N ASP A 502 10.52 23.87 -18.71
CA ASP A 502 9.81 22.82 -19.44
C ASP A 502 8.43 22.54 -18.80
N PRO A 503 7.44 22.02 -19.56
CA PRO A 503 6.11 21.74 -19.05
C PRO A 503 6.13 20.94 -17.74
N GLY A 504 5.40 21.41 -16.73
CA GLY A 504 5.38 20.81 -15.40
C GLY A 504 6.50 21.24 -14.46
N HIS A 505 7.26 22.28 -14.80
CA HIS A 505 8.24 22.92 -13.91
C HIS A 505 7.95 24.42 -13.76
N VAL A 506 8.20 24.97 -12.57
CA VAL A 506 8.01 26.38 -12.21
C VAL A 506 9.35 27.05 -12.01
N LEU A 507 9.47 28.27 -12.56
CA LEU A 507 10.69 29.07 -12.47
C LEU A 507 10.79 29.80 -11.12
N LEU A 508 11.87 29.57 -10.40
CA LEU A 508 12.25 30.33 -9.21
C LEU A 508 13.49 31.19 -9.52
N GLY A 509 13.35 32.50 -9.35
CA GLY A 509 14.38 33.49 -9.68
C GLY A 509 13.85 34.56 -10.64
N ALA A 510 14.75 35.25 -11.34
CA ALA A 510 14.37 36.21 -12.37
C ALA A 510 14.04 35.46 -13.68
N PRO A 511 12.82 35.59 -14.24
CA PRO A 511 12.47 34.98 -15.53
C PRO A 511 13.17 35.69 -16.70
N ASN A 512 13.66 36.91 -16.49
CA ASN A 512 14.41 37.67 -17.48
C ASN A 512 15.51 38.51 -16.82
N THR A 513 16.60 38.70 -17.56
CA THR A 513 17.78 39.45 -17.13
C THR A 513 18.38 40.21 -18.32
N THR A 514 19.00 41.36 -18.04
CA THR A 514 19.57 42.27 -19.04
C THR A 514 21.08 42.28 -18.99
N CYS A 515 21.71 42.36 -20.15
CA CYS A 515 23.14 42.58 -20.29
C CYS A 515 23.50 44.03 -19.94
N VAL A 516 24.47 44.22 -19.04
CA VAL A 516 24.97 45.53 -18.59
C VAL A 516 26.46 45.65 -18.91
N GLU A 517 26.82 46.71 -19.63
CA GLU A 517 28.19 47.05 -20.04
C GLU A 517 29.17 46.98 -18.86
N GLY A 518 30.21 46.15 -18.97
CA GLY A 518 31.24 45.98 -17.94
C GLY A 518 30.81 45.26 -16.66
N VAL A 519 29.57 44.74 -16.58
CA VAL A 519 29.02 44.07 -15.38
C VAL A 519 28.46 42.66 -15.69
N GLY A 520 28.05 42.40 -16.93
CA GLY A 520 27.46 41.11 -17.31
C GLY A 520 25.93 41.07 -17.14
N TRP A 521 25.38 39.89 -16.82
CA TRP A 521 23.94 39.70 -16.68
C TRP A 521 23.43 40.21 -15.32
N SER A 522 22.45 41.12 -15.34
CA SER A 522 21.93 41.87 -14.19
C SER A 522 21.28 41.07 -13.04
N ALA A 523 21.14 39.75 -13.19
CA ALA A 523 20.47 38.86 -12.24
C ALA A 523 20.99 37.41 -12.42
N PRO A 524 21.05 36.61 -11.35
CA PRO A 524 21.59 35.24 -11.39
C PRO A 524 20.67 34.26 -12.13
N LYS A 525 21.27 33.12 -12.54
CA LYS A 525 20.57 31.96 -13.13
C LYS A 525 19.41 31.51 -12.22
N PRO A 526 18.17 31.37 -12.75
CA PRO A 526 17.03 30.81 -12.03
C PRO A 526 17.06 29.27 -12.03
N THR A 527 16.22 28.68 -11.18
CA THR A 527 16.03 27.22 -11.06
C THR A 527 14.62 26.83 -11.49
N CYS A 528 14.49 25.79 -12.32
CA CYS A 528 13.21 25.19 -12.67
C CYS A 528 12.88 24.02 -11.72
N GLN A 529 12.03 24.25 -10.73
CA GLN A 529 11.58 23.19 -9.82
C GLN A 529 10.36 22.46 -10.38
N ILE A 530 10.29 21.15 -10.18
CA ILE A 530 9.15 20.33 -10.62
C ILE A 530 7.88 20.72 -9.85
N VAL A 531 6.76 20.84 -10.56
CA VAL A 531 5.45 21.11 -9.96
C VAL A 531 5.07 19.96 -9.03
N THR A 532 4.65 20.31 -7.82
CA THR A 532 4.17 19.36 -6.80
C THR A 532 2.70 19.64 -6.52
N CYS A 533 1.86 18.64 -6.71
CA CYS A 533 0.43 18.70 -6.41
C CYS A 533 0.17 18.48 -4.91
N PRO A 534 -0.98 18.96 -4.37
CA PRO A 534 -1.36 18.72 -2.97
C PRO A 534 -1.41 17.23 -2.62
N ALA A 535 -1.14 16.89 -1.35
CA ALA A 535 -1.41 15.56 -0.84
C ALA A 535 -2.90 15.20 -1.05
N LEU A 536 -3.16 14.03 -1.64
CA LEU A 536 -4.53 13.56 -1.86
C LEU A 536 -5.21 13.28 -0.51
N PRO A 537 -6.47 13.70 -0.32
CA PRO A 537 -7.19 13.39 0.91
C PRO A 537 -7.51 11.90 0.97
N SER A 538 -7.37 11.32 2.16
CA SER A 538 -7.78 9.95 2.49
C SER A 538 -9.07 9.97 3.34
N PRO A 539 -10.24 10.29 2.77
CA PRO A 539 -11.50 10.15 3.49
C PRO A 539 -11.74 8.68 3.84
N SER A 540 -12.47 8.44 4.93
CA SER A 540 -12.84 7.09 5.37
C SER A 540 -13.39 6.26 4.22
N GLN A 541 -12.91 5.01 4.09
CA GLN A 541 -13.22 4.04 3.05
C GLN A 541 -12.58 4.26 1.66
N LEU A 542 -11.97 5.41 1.36
CA LEU A 542 -11.17 5.60 0.13
C LEU A 542 -9.73 5.14 0.35
N VAL A 543 -9.26 4.24 -0.52
CA VAL A 543 -7.89 3.75 -0.55
C VAL A 543 -7.19 4.36 -1.76
N VAL A 544 -6.08 5.06 -1.50
CA VAL A 544 -5.17 5.57 -2.53
C VAL A 544 -4.04 4.56 -2.67
N SER A 545 -3.54 4.34 -3.89
CA SER A 545 -2.35 3.50 -4.11
C SER A 545 -1.16 3.95 -3.25
N ASP A 546 -0.43 2.98 -2.68
CA ASP A 546 0.77 3.25 -1.88
C ASP A 546 1.86 3.99 -2.67
N HIS A 547 2.70 4.76 -1.98
CA HIS A 547 3.89 5.44 -2.52
C HIS A 547 3.67 6.35 -3.75
N VAL A 548 2.47 6.94 -3.91
CA VAL A 548 2.21 7.96 -4.94
C VAL A 548 3.16 9.14 -4.80
N CYS A 549 4.02 9.33 -5.80
CA CYS A 549 4.78 10.56 -5.95
C CYS A 549 3.83 11.73 -6.23
N MET A 550 4.08 12.88 -5.60
CA MET A 550 3.20 14.06 -5.68
C MET A 550 3.60 15.04 -6.78
N THR A 551 4.54 14.68 -7.65
CA THR A 551 5.13 15.56 -8.67
C THR A 551 4.46 15.42 -10.04
N TYR A 552 4.67 16.41 -10.91
CA TYR A 552 4.13 16.43 -12.27
C TYR A 552 4.28 15.11 -13.04
N GLY A 553 3.20 14.65 -13.67
CA GLY A 553 3.15 13.40 -14.42
C GLY A 553 2.94 12.14 -13.58
N CYS A 554 3.11 12.20 -12.24
CA CYS A 554 2.76 11.08 -11.37
C CYS A 554 1.26 10.77 -11.44
N THR A 555 0.92 9.48 -11.40
CA THR A 555 -0.45 8.99 -11.49
C THR A 555 -0.85 8.29 -10.19
N ALA A 556 -1.85 8.82 -9.50
CA ALA A 556 -2.47 8.15 -8.35
C ALA A 556 -3.63 7.26 -8.82
N SER A 557 -3.79 6.10 -8.18
CA SER A 557 -4.95 5.22 -8.39
C SER A 557 -5.85 5.19 -7.16
N PHE A 558 -7.16 5.11 -7.39
CA PHE A 558 -8.17 5.06 -6.35
C PHE A 558 -8.88 3.71 -6.34
N SER A 559 -9.09 3.18 -5.13
CA SER A 559 -9.96 2.05 -4.84
C SER A 559 -10.75 2.33 -3.56
N CYS A 560 -11.69 1.46 -3.21
CA CYS A 560 -12.42 1.55 -1.95
C CYS A 560 -12.08 0.35 -1.06
N SER A 561 -12.26 0.52 0.24
CA SER A 561 -12.18 -0.58 1.21
C SER A 561 -13.29 -1.61 0.98
N THR A 562 -13.10 -2.83 1.50
CA THR A 562 -14.09 -3.92 1.45
C THR A 562 -15.49 -3.43 1.84
N GLY A 563 -16.48 -3.70 0.98
CA GLY A 563 -17.87 -3.29 1.21
C GLY A 563 -18.29 -1.97 0.58
N PHE A 564 -17.35 -1.25 -0.04
CA PHE A 564 -17.60 0.02 -0.71
C PHE A 564 -17.10 -0.02 -2.15
N GLU A 565 -17.75 0.73 -3.03
CA GLU A 565 -17.39 0.90 -4.44
C GLU A 565 -17.22 2.38 -4.79
N LEU A 566 -16.44 2.67 -5.84
CA LEU A 566 -16.28 4.05 -6.33
C LEU A 566 -17.63 4.56 -6.87
N THR A 567 -17.97 5.81 -6.59
CA THR A 567 -19.20 6.42 -7.12
C THR A 567 -19.24 6.34 -8.66
N PRO A 568 -20.40 6.03 -9.27
CA PRO A 568 -20.55 5.98 -10.72
C PRO A 568 -20.02 7.22 -11.44
N ASP A 569 -19.56 7.03 -12.68
CA ASP A 569 -18.94 8.04 -13.55
C ASP A 569 -17.70 8.77 -12.95
N SER A 570 -17.18 8.33 -11.80
CA SER A 570 -16.02 8.94 -11.14
C SER A 570 -14.69 8.30 -11.60
N PRO A 571 -13.59 9.06 -11.69
CA PRO A 571 -12.33 8.55 -12.23
C PRO A 571 -11.60 7.63 -11.23
N SER A 572 -11.17 6.45 -11.70
CA SER A 572 -10.38 5.50 -10.90
C SER A 572 -8.88 5.86 -10.82
N GLN A 573 -8.41 6.85 -11.58
CA GLN A 573 -7.04 7.35 -11.55
C GLN A 573 -7.01 8.87 -11.75
N THR A 574 -5.97 9.53 -11.27
CA THR A 574 -5.71 10.96 -11.47
C THR A 574 -4.22 11.23 -11.67
N VAL A 575 -3.88 12.27 -12.43
CA VAL A 575 -2.50 12.63 -12.81
C VAL A 575 -2.18 14.04 -12.30
N CYS A 576 -0.99 14.25 -11.74
CA CYS A 576 -0.55 15.57 -11.31
C CYS A 576 -0.21 16.45 -12.54
N GLN A 577 -0.89 17.60 -12.65
CA GLN A 577 -0.87 18.48 -13.82
C GLN A 577 0.07 19.68 -13.65
N ALA A 578 0.39 20.36 -14.76
CA ALA A 578 1.37 21.44 -14.80
C ALA A 578 0.93 22.74 -14.09
N ASP A 579 -0.32 22.83 -13.64
CA ASP A 579 -0.87 23.92 -12.83
C ASP A 579 -0.83 23.63 -11.31
N GLY A 580 -0.34 22.45 -10.91
CA GLY A 580 -0.36 21.98 -9.53
C GLY A 580 -1.68 21.32 -9.11
N GLY A 581 -2.62 21.14 -10.04
CA GLY A 581 -3.86 20.41 -9.83
C GLY A 581 -3.71 18.90 -10.08
N TRP A 582 -4.53 18.09 -9.40
CA TRP A 582 -4.78 16.70 -9.79
C TRP A 582 -5.88 16.65 -10.85
N SER A 583 -5.70 15.84 -11.90
CA SER A 583 -6.65 15.79 -13.02
C SER A 583 -8.02 15.22 -12.64
N GLY A 584 -9.03 16.09 -12.56
CA GLY A 584 -10.42 15.71 -12.28
C GLY A 584 -10.84 15.99 -10.84
N GLN A 585 -11.69 15.13 -10.28
CA GLN A 585 -12.12 15.19 -8.88
C GLN A 585 -11.77 13.88 -8.19
N VAL A 586 -11.43 13.94 -6.90
CA VAL A 586 -11.21 12.75 -6.08
C VAL A 586 -12.56 12.02 -5.96
N PRO A 587 -12.63 10.72 -6.29
CA PRO A 587 -13.87 9.95 -6.22
C PRO A 587 -14.31 9.75 -4.77
N ALA A 588 -15.60 9.54 -4.58
CA ALA A 588 -16.15 9.09 -3.29
C ALA A 588 -16.37 7.58 -3.31
N CYS A 589 -16.39 6.97 -2.13
CA CYS A 589 -16.80 5.58 -1.94
C CYS A 589 -18.25 5.54 -1.45
N GLN A 590 -19.11 4.78 -2.14
CA GLN A 590 -20.48 4.49 -1.72
C GLN A 590 -20.56 3.05 -1.20
N VAL A 591 -21.48 2.78 -0.27
CA VAL A 591 -21.66 1.42 0.27
C VAL A 591 -22.31 0.52 -0.77
N ILE A 592 -21.79 -0.70 -0.92
CA ILE A 592 -22.33 -1.70 -1.85
C ILE A 592 -23.69 -2.17 -1.32
N HIS A 593 -24.66 -2.33 -2.22
CA HIS A 593 -26.02 -2.76 -1.91
C HIS A 593 -26.40 -4.07 -2.60
N CYS A 594 -26.85 -5.05 -1.83
CA CYS A 594 -27.34 -6.33 -2.33
C CYS A 594 -28.80 -6.23 -2.86
N PRO A 595 -29.23 -7.13 -3.78
CA PRO A 595 -30.61 -7.18 -4.28
C PRO A 595 -31.66 -7.36 -3.19
N VAL A 596 -32.86 -6.78 -3.37
CA VAL A 596 -33.98 -7.00 -2.42
C VAL A 596 -34.53 -8.42 -2.60
N LEU A 597 -34.31 -9.28 -1.59
CA LEU A 597 -34.78 -10.66 -1.63
C LEU A 597 -36.31 -10.78 -1.54
N GLN A 598 -36.83 -11.81 -2.19
CA GLN A 598 -38.25 -12.13 -2.20
C GLN A 598 -38.61 -13.03 -1.01
N ARG A 599 -39.82 -12.86 -0.45
CA ARG A 599 -40.30 -13.67 0.67
C ARG A 599 -40.50 -15.13 0.23
N PRO A 600 -39.96 -16.13 0.95
CA PRO A 600 -40.21 -17.54 0.66
C PRO A 600 -41.63 -17.96 1.09
N GLU A 601 -42.17 -18.95 0.40
CA GLU A 601 -43.49 -19.51 0.69
C GLU A 601 -43.52 -20.17 2.09
N TYR A 602 -44.61 -19.98 2.82
CA TYR A 602 -44.77 -20.32 4.25
C TYR A 602 -43.72 -19.71 5.21
N GLY A 603 -42.95 -18.70 4.78
CA GLY A 603 -41.99 -17.97 5.61
C GLY A 603 -42.19 -16.46 5.63
N LYS A 604 -41.35 -15.78 6.41
CA LYS A 604 -41.21 -14.31 6.42
C LYS A 604 -39.73 -13.93 6.48
N ILE A 605 -39.42 -12.72 5.99
CA ILE A 605 -38.12 -12.08 6.17
C ILE A 605 -38.23 -11.10 7.34
N LEU A 606 -37.20 -11.08 8.18
CA LEU A 606 -36.98 -10.14 9.27
C LEU A 606 -35.76 -9.28 8.91
N GLY A 607 -35.94 -7.96 8.93
CA GLY A 607 -35.00 -7.00 8.33
C GLY A 607 -35.37 -6.61 6.90
N ASN A 608 -34.86 -5.45 6.47
CA ASN A 608 -35.06 -4.90 5.12
C ASN A 608 -33.88 -4.04 4.65
N GLU A 609 -32.77 -4.05 5.39
CA GLU A 609 -31.52 -3.41 4.99
C GLU A 609 -30.83 -4.27 3.94
N THR A 610 -30.10 -3.63 3.02
CA THR A 610 -29.35 -4.32 1.96
C THR A 610 -27.93 -3.78 1.77
N ALA A 611 -27.47 -2.89 2.64
CA ALA A 611 -26.10 -2.38 2.60
C ALA A 611 -25.12 -3.49 3.02
N TRP A 612 -23.88 -3.42 2.54
CA TRP A 612 -22.81 -4.33 2.95
C TRP A 612 -22.74 -4.51 4.48
N GLY A 613 -22.61 -5.76 4.92
CA GLY A 613 -22.59 -6.14 6.34
C GLY A 613 -23.96 -6.23 7.01
N SER A 614 -25.05 -5.78 6.36
CA SER A 614 -26.41 -6.04 6.87
C SER A 614 -26.72 -7.54 6.87
N VAL A 615 -27.45 -7.98 7.89
CA VAL A 615 -27.93 -9.36 8.04
C VAL A 615 -29.44 -9.36 8.02
N ILE A 616 -30.03 -10.28 7.25
CA ILE A 616 -31.46 -10.55 7.21
C ILE A 616 -31.72 -11.98 7.67
N GLU A 617 -32.77 -12.14 8.47
CA GLU A 617 -33.20 -13.42 9.05
C GLU A 617 -34.46 -13.91 8.33
N PHE A 618 -34.54 -15.20 8.12
CA PHE A 618 -35.71 -15.88 7.58
C PHE A 618 -36.35 -16.72 8.70
N GLU A 619 -37.67 -16.65 8.83
CA GLU A 619 -38.42 -17.51 9.77
C GLU A 619 -39.49 -18.29 9.00
N CYS A 620 -39.31 -19.61 8.93
CA CYS A 620 -40.26 -20.54 8.31
C CYS A 620 -41.31 -21.02 9.34
N LYS A 621 -42.61 -20.86 9.03
CA LYS A 621 -43.72 -21.14 9.95
C LYS A 621 -43.74 -22.58 10.49
N TYR A 622 -43.23 -23.54 9.71
CA TYR A 622 -43.17 -24.97 10.07
C TYR A 622 -41.72 -25.53 10.02
N GLY A 623 -40.71 -24.67 10.11
CA GLY A 623 -39.29 -25.02 9.97
C GLY A 623 -38.78 -25.08 8.52
N PHE A 624 -37.48 -25.26 8.36
CA PHE A 624 -36.76 -25.22 7.08
C PHE A 624 -36.70 -26.60 6.42
N SER A 625 -36.84 -26.66 5.10
CA SER A 625 -36.54 -27.85 4.28
C SER A 625 -35.16 -27.72 3.62
N GLN A 626 -34.77 -26.51 3.20
CA GLN A 626 -33.43 -26.19 2.68
C GLN A 626 -33.13 -24.69 2.84
N GLY A 627 -31.85 -24.31 2.76
CA GLY A 627 -31.40 -22.92 2.72
C GLY A 627 -30.92 -22.34 4.05
N SER A 628 -30.45 -21.10 4.01
CA SER A 628 -29.78 -20.45 5.14
C SER A 628 -30.73 -19.54 5.92
N ALA A 629 -30.95 -19.83 7.20
CA ALA A 629 -31.84 -19.05 8.08
C ALA A 629 -31.40 -17.59 8.25
N PHE A 630 -30.13 -17.28 8.01
CA PHE A 630 -29.58 -15.93 7.94
C PHE A 630 -28.85 -15.75 6.61
N ARG A 631 -28.88 -14.53 6.07
CA ARG A 631 -28.03 -14.12 4.94
C ARG A 631 -27.42 -12.76 5.23
N THR A 632 -26.16 -12.60 4.85
CA THR A 632 -25.37 -11.36 5.04
C THR A 632 -25.08 -10.73 3.69
N CYS A 633 -25.14 -9.40 3.59
CA CYS A 633 -24.79 -8.72 2.36
C CYS A 633 -23.26 -8.61 2.22
N GLU A 634 -22.71 -9.24 1.19
CA GLU A 634 -21.28 -9.43 0.96
C GLU A 634 -20.65 -8.30 0.14
N GLY A 635 -19.31 -8.22 0.15
CA GLY A 635 -18.54 -7.17 -0.53
C GLY A 635 -18.62 -7.19 -2.06
N ALA A 636 -19.35 -8.13 -2.66
CA ALA A 636 -19.62 -8.21 -4.10
C ALA A 636 -21.06 -7.85 -4.48
N GLY A 637 -21.89 -7.39 -3.53
CA GLY A 637 -23.32 -7.13 -3.76
C GLY A 637 -24.17 -8.41 -3.79
N THR A 638 -23.63 -9.52 -3.29
CA THR A 638 -24.27 -10.84 -3.18
C THR A 638 -24.76 -11.09 -1.76
N TRP A 639 -25.80 -11.92 -1.61
CA TRP A 639 -26.23 -12.42 -0.30
C TRP A 639 -25.58 -13.77 -0.02
N SER A 640 -24.92 -13.88 1.14
CA SER A 640 -24.32 -15.13 1.59
C SER A 640 -25.38 -16.23 1.77
N GLY A 641 -24.93 -17.50 1.77
CA GLY A 641 -25.79 -18.65 2.02
C GLY A 641 -26.79 -18.96 0.89
N ASN A 642 -27.61 -19.98 1.11
CA ASN A 642 -28.51 -20.57 0.11
C ASN A 642 -29.96 -20.08 0.25
N ASP A 643 -30.70 -20.06 -0.86
CA ASP A 643 -32.11 -19.66 -0.90
C ASP A 643 -32.98 -20.53 0.01
N VAL A 644 -33.84 -19.88 0.79
CA VAL A 644 -34.65 -20.53 1.84
C VAL A 644 -35.90 -21.18 1.26
N ILE A 645 -36.06 -22.47 1.56
CA ILE A 645 -37.27 -23.25 1.34
C ILE A 645 -37.81 -23.70 2.70
N CYS A 646 -39.08 -23.44 2.96
CA CYS A 646 -39.75 -23.85 4.19
C CYS A 646 -40.36 -25.26 4.04
N LYS A 647 -40.59 -25.97 5.15
CA LYS A 647 -41.38 -27.20 5.14
C LYS A 647 -42.86 -26.88 4.93
N ASP A 648 -43.48 -27.55 3.96
CA ASP A 648 -44.94 -27.62 3.86
C ASP A 648 -45.46 -28.59 4.95
N PRO A 649 -46.58 -28.28 5.63
CA PRO A 649 -47.07 -29.11 6.72
C PRO A 649 -47.79 -30.40 6.26
N ILE A 650 -48.12 -30.55 4.97
CA ILE A 650 -48.92 -31.66 4.41
C ILE A 650 -48.23 -32.38 3.24
N GLN A 651 -47.40 -31.71 2.44
CA GLN A 651 -46.71 -32.36 1.32
C GLN A 651 -45.67 -33.37 1.82
N CYS A 652 -45.81 -34.62 1.39
CA CYS A 652 -44.84 -35.67 1.61
C CYS A 652 -44.86 -36.71 0.48
N GLU A 653 -43.70 -36.89 -0.15
CA GLU A 653 -43.44 -37.92 -1.16
C GLU A 653 -42.62 -39.08 -0.58
N PHE A 654 -42.43 -39.11 0.76
CA PHE A 654 -41.71 -40.13 1.53
C PHE A 654 -40.29 -40.51 1.06
N GLU A 655 -39.70 -39.82 0.08
CA GLU A 655 -38.37 -40.13 -0.50
C GLU A 655 -37.16 -39.91 0.44
N ALA A 656 -37.33 -39.14 1.53
CA ALA A 656 -36.30 -38.98 2.55
C ALA A 656 -36.71 -39.60 3.90
N ASP A 657 -37.82 -39.14 4.45
CA ASP A 657 -38.33 -39.45 5.79
C ASP A 657 -39.88 -39.44 5.79
N PHE A 658 -40.51 -39.26 6.97
CA PHE A 658 -41.96 -39.05 7.09
C PHE A 658 -42.37 -37.56 6.94
N CYS A 659 -41.46 -36.69 6.49
CA CYS A 659 -41.65 -35.26 6.28
C CYS A 659 -42.12 -34.51 7.54
N SER A 660 -43.36 -34.00 7.53
CA SER A 660 -44.04 -33.36 8.66
C SER A 660 -44.91 -34.32 9.48
N TYR A 661 -45.05 -35.58 9.06
CA TYR A 661 -45.96 -36.53 9.69
C TYR A 661 -45.32 -37.24 10.90
N VAL A 662 -46.15 -37.50 11.90
CA VAL A 662 -45.79 -38.14 13.17
C VAL A 662 -46.62 -39.40 13.36
N GLN A 663 -45.97 -40.49 13.76
CA GLN A 663 -46.62 -41.75 14.11
C GLN A 663 -47.34 -41.64 15.45
N ASP A 664 -48.57 -42.16 15.54
CA ASP A 664 -49.33 -42.24 16.79
C ASP A 664 -48.82 -43.36 17.70
N ARG A 665 -47.75 -43.11 18.47
CA ARG A 665 -47.17 -44.07 19.44
C ARG A 665 -48.11 -44.54 20.58
N THR A 666 -49.42 -44.27 20.49
CA THR A 666 -50.46 -44.82 21.38
C THR A 666 -51.35 -45.88 20.71
N ASN A 667 -51.04 -46.23 19.45
CA ASN A 667 -51.72 -47.24 18.65
C ASN A 667 -51.08 -48.66 18.81
N ASP A 668 -51.43 -49.62 17.95
CA ASP A 668 -50.93 -51.00 18.01
C ASP A 668 -49.73 -51.29 17.08
N LEU A 669 -49.50 -50.47 16.04
CA LEU A 669 -48.34 -50.53 15.13
C LEU A 669 -48.05 -49.21 14.40
N ASP A 670 -46.78 -48.91 14.15
CA ASP A 670 -46.34 -47.77 13.33
C ASP A 670 -46.34 -48.10 11.82
N TRP A 671 -46.53 -47.10 10.96
CA TRP A 671 -46.39 -47.26 9.50
C TRP A 671 -44.92 -47.50 9.12
N THR A 672 -44.64 -48.50 8.30
CA THR A 672 -43.29 -48.85 7.83
C THR A 672 -43.00 -48.23 6.46
N ARG A 673 -41.76 -47.80 6.22
CA ARG A 673 -41.30 -47.19 4.95
C ARG A 673 -40.55 -48.21 4.09
N ASN A 674 -40.87 -48.34 2.80
CA ASN A 674 -40.27 -49.33 1.89
C ASN A 674 -40.19 -48.81 0.44
N ASN A 675 -39.29 -49.36 -0.38
CA ASN A 675 -39.13 -49.04 -1.81
C ASN A 675 -39.11 -50.28 -2.74
N ARG A 676 -39.59 -51.42 -2.23
CA ARG A 676 -39.65 -52.72 -2.93
C ARG A 676 -41.02 -53.37 -2.68
N GLU A 677 -41.20 -54.62 -3.10
CA GLU A 677 -42.30 -55.47 -2.63
C GLU A 677 -42.30 -55.58 -1.09
N THR A 678 -43.47 -55.82 -0.47
CA THR A 678 -43.60 -55.96 0.99
C THR A 678 -43.09 -57.32 1.48
N THR A 679 -43.07 -57.54 2.80
CA THR A 679 -42.50 -58.77 3.39
C THR A 679 -43.37 -59.99 3.07
N SER A 680 -44.68 -59.80 2.98
CA SER A 680 -45.65 -60.80 2.52
C SER A 680 -45.62 -60.95 0.99
N PRO A 681 -45.43 -62.17 0.44
CA PRO A 681 -45.39 -62.34 -1.01
C PRO A 681 -46.75 -62.13 -1.68
N GLY A 682 -46.82 -61.22 -2.65
CA GLY A 682 -48.01 -60.96 -3.46
C GLY A 682 -48.99 -59.94 -2.88
N THR A 683 -48.58 -59.18 -1.86
CA THR A 683 -49.30 -58.05 -1.28
C THR A 683 -48.57 -56.73 -1.51
N GLY A 684 -49.26 -55.62 -1.23
CA GLY A 684 -48.70 -54.28 -1.30
C GLY A 684 -48.23 -53.85 -2.71
N PRO A 685 -47.62 -52.67 -2.81
CA PRO A 685 -46.99 -52.19 -4.03
C PRO A 685 -45.54 -52.68 -4.16
N SER A 686 -45.06 -52.88 -5.39
CA SER A 686 -43.68 -53.30 -5.67
C SER A 686 -42.66 -52.15 -5.68
N SER A 687 -43.13 -50.91 -5.72
CA SER A 687 -42.36 -49.66 -5.66
C SER A 687 -43.30 -48.47 -5.41
N GLY A 688 -42.73 -47.31 -5.05
CA GLY A 688 -43.47 -46.06 -4.87
C GLY A 688 -44.26 -45.61 -6.12
N TYR A 689 -45.17 -44.67 -5.91
CA TYR A 689 -46.00 -44.07 -6.94
C TYR A 689 -45.13 -43.39 -8.01
N GLY A 690 -45.26 -43.85 -9.26
CA GLY A 690 -44.38 -43.46 -10.37
C GLY A 690 -43.43 -44.59 -10.83
N GLY A 691 -43.28 -45.66 -10.03
CA GLY A 691 -42.57 -46.87 -10.40
C GLY A 691 -41.11 -46.94 -9.90
N LEU A 692 -40.59 -45.86 -9.36
CA LEU A 692 -39.36 -45.76 -8.58
C LEU A 692 -39.67 -44.83 -7.40
N GLY A 693 -39.28 -45.20 -6.19
CA GLY A 693 -39.53 -44.38 -5.00
C GLY A 693 -39.85 -45.18 -3.74
N TYR A 694 -39.91 -44.48 -2.61
CA TYR A 694 -40.31 -44.98 -1.30
C TYR A 694 -41.76 -44.64 -0.97
N TYR A 695 -42.53 -45.63 -0.54
CA TYR A 695 -43.87 -45.48 0.01
C TYR A 695 -43.89 -45.82 1.51
N VAL A 696 -45.02 -45.55 2.18
CA VAL A 696 -45.28 -46.02 3.55
C VAL A 696 -46.49 -46.94 3.61
N TYR A 697 -46.41 -48.02 4.40
CA TYR A 697 -47.43 -49.07 4.48
C TYR A 697 -47.58 -49.67 5.88
N ILE A 698 -48.68 -50.40 6.08
CA ILE A 698 -48.82 -51.35 7.19
C ILE A 698 -48.67 -52.79 6.69
N GLU A 699 -47.85 -53.56 7.39
CA GLU A 699 -47.58 -54.98 7.16
C GLU A 699 -48.58 -55.82 7.97
N SER A 700 -49.40 -56.64 7.31
CA SER A 700 -50.46 -57.42 7.99
C SER A 700 -50.00 -58.79 8.51
N SER A 701 -48.70 -59.08 8.56
CA SER A 701 -48.16 -60.36 9.03
C SER A 701 -47.87 -60.40 10.55
N PRO A 702 -47.71 -61.60 11.16
CA PRO A 702 -47.43 -61.73 12.59
C PRO A 702 -46.13 -61.02 12.99
N PRO A 703 -46.08 -60.31 14.14
CA PRO A 703 -46.89 -60.54 15.34
C PRO A 703 -48.24 -59.80 15.41
N HIS A 704 -48.56 -58.96 14.43
CA HIS A 704 -49.80 -58.18 14.39
C HIS A 704 -51.04 -59.07 14.22
N LYS A 705 -52.20 -58.54 14.62
CA LYS A 705 -53.48 -59.26 14.71
C LYS A 705 -54.59 -58.51 13.97
N PRO A 706 -55.63 -59.22 13.52
CA PRO A 706 -56.78 -58.58 12.86
C PRO A 706 -57.42 -57.52 13.76
N GLY A 707 -57.47 -56.29 13.28
CA GLY A 707 -58.00 -55.13 14.01
C GLY A 707 -56.97 -54.32 14.83
N ASP A 708 -55.69 -54.70 14.86
CA ASP A 708 -54.61 -53.81 15.32
C ASP A 708 -54.58 -52.54 14.44
N VAL A 709 -54.38 -51.35 15.01
CA VAL A 709 -54.54 -50.05 14.32
C VAL A 709 -53.22 -49.28 14.20
N ALA A 710 -52.97 -48.71 13.02
CA ALA A 710 -51.89 -47.75 12.78
C ALA A 710 -52.43 -46.34 12.47
N ARG A 711 -51.75 -45.28 12.92
CA ARG A 711 -52.06 -43.90 12.49
C ARG A 711 -50.82 -43.05 12.21
N LEU A 712 -50.91 -42.30 11.12
CA LEU A 712 -49.94 -41.29 10.70
C LEU A 712 -50.63 -39.92 10.68
N ILE A 713 -50.11 -38.95 11.45
CA ILE A 713 -50.76 -37.67 11.78
C ILE A 713 -49.90 -36.52 11.25
N SER A 714 -50.50 -35.56 10.52
CA SER A 714 -49.78 -34.37 10.04
C SER A 714 -49.44 -33.37 11.16
N GLN A 715 -48.51 -32.45 10.88
CA GLN A 715 -48.46 -31.18 11.60
C GLN A 715 -49.80 -30.43 11.50
N GLU A 716 -49.99 -29.50 12.44
CA GLU A 716 -51.18 -28.66 12.50
C GLU A 716 -51.02 -27.42 11.60
N PHE A 717 -51.96 -27.22 10.68
CA PHE A 717 -51.88 -26.19 9.64
C PHE A 717 -53.19 -25.43 9.47
N GLU A 718 -53.16 -24.34 8.69
CA GLU A 718 -54.29 -23.46 8.40
C GLU A 718 -54.29 -23.20 6.90
N PRO A 719 -55.28 -23.71 6.13
CA PRO A 719 -55.28 -23.63 4.67
C PRO A 719 -55.64 -22.21 4.18
N GLU A 720 -54.81 -21.66 3.31
CA GLU A 720 -55.14 -20.41 2.62
C GLU A 720 -56.03 -20.70 1.40
N GLY A 721 -57.25 -20.16 1.42
CA GLY A 721 -58.23 -20.32 0.34
C GLY A 721 -58.92 -21.69 0.34
N CYS A 722 -59.22 -22.19 -0.85
CA CYS A 722 -59.96 -23.44 -1.06
C CYS A 722 -58.97 -24.59 -1.25
N ALA A 723 -58.85 -25.45 -0.23
CA ALA A 723 -57.85 -26.51 -0.17
C ALA A 723 -58.42 -27.93 -0.41
N GLN A 724 -57.65 -28.75 -1.14
CA GLN A 724 -57.94 -30.15 -1.42
C GLN A 724 -56.71 -31.02 -1.09
N LEU A 725 -56.86 -32.02 -0.21
CA LEU A 725 -55.88 -33.09 -0.05
C LEU A 725 -55.88 -33.95 -1.32
N GLN A 726 -54.70 -34.25 -1.85
CA GLN A 726 -54.47 -35.31 -2.81
C GLN A 726 -53.47 -36.30 -2.22
N PHE A 727 -53.73 -37.60 -2.36
CA PHE A 727 -52.75 -38.66 -2.06
C PHE A 727 -52.99 -39.88 -2.94
N HIS A 728 -51.99 -40.75 -3.03
CA HIS A 728 -52.11 -42.06 -3.66
C HIS A 728 -52.15 -43.16 -2.62
N TYR A 729 -52.87 -44.25 -2.92
CA TYR A 729 -53.01 -45.38 -2.02
C TYR A 729 -53.00 -46.71 -2.77
N HIS A 730 -52.55 -47.77 -2.10
CA HIS A 730 -52.52 -49.14 -2.59
C HIS A 730 -53.13 -50.07 -1.53
N MET A 731 -54.03 -50.94 -1.95
CA MET A 731 -54.85 -51.79 -1.09
C MET A 731 -55.17 -53.07 -1.86
N PHE A 732 -54.33 -54.10 -1.74
CA PHE A 732 -54.44 -55.31 -2.57
C PHE A 732 -54.34 -56.61 -1.76
N GLY A 733 -55.34 -57.48 -1.94
CA GLY A 733 -55.37 -58.84 -1.40
C GLY A 733 -56.63 -59.21 -0.63
N ASP A 734 -56.91 -60.52 -0.54
CA ASP A 734 -58.13 -61.09 0.04
C ASP A 734 -58.40 -60.76 1.52
N ALA A 735 -57.41 -60.21 2.24
CA ALA A 735 -57.51 -59.91 3.68
C ALA A 735 -57.36 -58.42 4.03
N VAL A 736 -57.24 -57.51 3.05
CA VAL A 736 -57.21 -56.05 3.27
C VAL A 736 -58.44 -55.63 4.08
N ASP A 737 -58.24 -54.91 5.20
CA ASP A 737 -59.35 -54.27 5.92
C ASP A 737 -59.53 -52.81 5.48
N THR A 738 -59.35 -51.82 6.36
CA THR A 738 -59.86 -50.45 6.17
C THR A 738 -58.74 -49.41 6.19
N LEU A 739 -58.82 -48.44 5.27
CA LEU A 739 -58.07 -47.18 5.31
C LEU A 739 -59.06 -46.01 5.47
N ASN A 740 -58.95 -45.28 6.59
CA ASN A 740 -59.69 -44.07 6.87
C ASN A 740 -58.78 -42.84 6.74
N VAL A 741 -59.35 -41.72 6.30
CA VAL A 741 -58.75 -40.39 6.46
C VAL A 741 -59.68 -39.54 7.32
N TYR A 742 -59.15 -39.03 8.42
CA TYR A 742 -59.82 -38.03 9.24
C TYR A 742 -59.25 -36.64 8.95
N ILE A 743 -60.12 -35.63 9.04
CA ILE A 743 -59.70 -34.25 9.29
C ILE A 743 -60.07 -33.94 10.74
N GLU A 744 -59.06 -33.61 11.55
CA GLU A 744 -59.25 -33.04 12.89
C GLU A 744 -59.16 -31.52 12.79
N THR A 745 -60.28 -30.84 13.06
CA THR A 745 -60.40 -29.38 13.01
C THR A 745 -60.45 -28.80 14.41
N ARG A 746 -59.63 -27.77 14.67
CA ARG A 746 -59.63 -26.95 15.88
C ARG A 746 -59.94 -25.51 15.54
N THR A 747 -61.19 -25.13 15.75
CA THR A 747 -61.61 -23.72 15.88
C THR A 747 -61.67 -23.35 17.36
N ASN A 748 -62.87 -23.14 17.92
CA ASN A 748 -63.11 -22.98 19.36
C ASN A 748 -63.42 -24.32 20.08
N LYS A 749 -63.48 -25.41 19.31
CA LYS A 749 -63.72 -26.78 19.74
C LYS A 749 -62.87 -27.70 18.86
N LEU A 750 -62.46 -28.85 19.39
CA LEU A 750 -61.85 -29.92 18.61
C LEU A 750 -62.94 -30.84 18.04
N GLU A 751 -62.99 -30.99 16.72
CA GLU A 751 -63.95 -31.85 16.02
C GLU A 751 -63.19 -32.72 15.00
N ARG A 752 -63.38 -34.04 15.05
CA ARG A 752 -62.69 -35.01 14.19
C ARG A 752 -63.74 -35.76 13.37
N GLU A 753 -63.63 -35.70 12.05
CA GLU A 753 -64.58 -36.29 11.10
C GLU A 753 -63.87 -37.28 10.16
N VAL A 754 -64.48 -38.45 9.90
CA VAL A 754 -64.04 -39.36 8.82
C VAL A 754 -64.52 -38.76 7.50
N VAL A 755 -63.60 -38.17 6.76
CA VAL A 755 -63.90 -37.48 5.49
C VAL A 755 -63.74 -38.39 4.27
N TRP A 756 -63.04 -39.53 4.44
CA TRP A 756 -62.88 -40.55 3.41
C TRP A 756 -62.59 -41.91 4.03
N THR A 757 -63.06 -42.98 3.38
CA THR A 757 -62.80 -44.37 3.78
C THR A 757 -62.79 -45.30 2.57
N ARG A 758 -61.99 -46.36 2.63
CA ARG A 758 -62.03 -47.54 1.74
C ARG A 758 -61.83 -48.80 2.57
N GLN A 759 -62.45 -49.89 2.14
CA GLN A 759 -62.35 -51.19 2.79
C GLN A 759 -62.28 -52.33 1.75
N GLY A 760 -61.46 -53.35 2.03
CA GLY A 760 -61.28 -54.50 1.14
C GLY A 760 -60.39 -54.21 -0.07
N ASP A 761 -60.14 -55.26 -0.87
CA ASP A 761 -59.34 -55.18 -2.10
C ASP A 761 -59.81 -54.06 -3.05
N GLN A 762 -58.86 -53.21 -3.47
CA GLN A 762 -59.06 -52.14 -4.45
C GLN A 762 -58.29 -52.42 -5.76
N GLY A 763 -57.59 -53.55 -5.84
CA GLY A 763 -56.74 -53.95 -6.97
C GLY A 763 -55.28 -53.54 -6.82
N SER A 764 -54.39 -54.25 -7.53
CA SER A 764 -52.93 -54.15 -7.41
C SER A 764 -52.27 -52.91 -8.02
N ALA A 765 -53.04 -51.89 -8.38
CA ALA A 765 -52.55 -50.64 -8.97
C ALA A 765 -52.80 -49.46 -8.02
N TRP A 766 -51.80 -48.57 -7.90
CA TRP A 766 -51.94 -47.30 -7.18
C TRP A 766 -53.19 -46.52 -7.61
N GLN A 767 -54.02 -46.15 -6.64
CA GLN A 767 -55.24 -45.36 -6.82
C GLN A 767 -55.04 -43.93 -6.30
N GLU A 768 -55.80 -42.96 -6.82
CA GLU A 768 -55.78 -41.56 -6.35
C GLU A 768 -56.99 -41.25 -5.47
N ALA A 769 -56.77 -40.51 -4.39
CA ALA A 769 -57.82 -39.93 -3.55
C ALA A 769 -57.73 -38.39 -3.53
N ARG A 770 -58.91 -37.75 -3.51
CA ARG A 770 -59.07 -36.28 -3.44
C ARG A 770 -60.15 -35.92 -2.41
N ILE A 771 -59.83 -35.03 -1.48
CA ILE A 771 -60.71 -34.66 -0.35
C ILE A 771 -60.65 -33.15 -0.14
N TRP A 772 -61.79 -32.47 -0.02
CA TRP A 772 -61.85 -31.02 0.28
C TRP A 772 -61.78 -30.76 1.78
N PHE A 773 -61.11 -29.69 2.18
CA PHE A 773 -61.09 -29.19 3.57
C PHE A 773 -62.20 -28.16 3.83
N PRO A 774 -62.63 -28.00 5.09
CA PRO A 774 -63.21 -26.73 5.55
C PRO A 774 -62.17 -25.60 5.42
N THR A 775 -62.64 -24.36 5.26
CA THR A 775 -61.77 -23.18 5.02
C THR A 775 -61.56 -22.32 6.27
N GLU A 776 -61.93 -22.81 7.47
CA GLU A 776 -61.84 -22.07 8.73
C GLU A 776 -61.29 -22.94 9.87
N GLY A 777 -60.17 -22.50 10.43
CA GLY A 777 -59.55 -23.10 11.62
C GLY A 777 -58.21 -23.80 11.35
N TYR A 778 -57.70 -24.41 12.41
CA TYR A 778 -56.51 -25.27 12.33
C TYR A 778 -56.92 -26.70 12.04
N HIS A 779 -56.22 -27.38 11.13
CA HIS A 779 -56.51 -28.73 10.70
C HIS A 779 -55.31 -29.66 10.89
N LYS A 780 -55.61 -30.96 11.04
CA LYS A 780 -54.65 -32.06 10.86
C LYS A 780 -55.28 -33.14 9.99
N VAL A 781 -54.47 -33.78 9.16
CA VAL A 781 -54.80 -35.00 8.44
C VAL A 781 -54.35 -36.19 9.28
N ILE A 782 -55.21 -37.20 9.41
CA ILE A 782 -54.87 -38.46 10.07
C ILE A 782 -55.22 -39.60 9.12
N PHE A 783 -54.20 -40.32 8.64
CA PHE A 783 -54.36 -41.60 7.95
C PHE A 783 -54.43 -42.71 9.01
N GLU A 784 -55.51 -43.49 9.04
CA GLU A 784 -55.70 -44.61 9.97
C GLU A 784 -55.93 -45.89 9.16
N ALA A 785 -55.10 -46.91 9.39
CA ALA A 785 -55.19 -48.21 8.72
C ALA A 785 -55.35 -49.34 9.73
N PHE A 786 -56.12 -50.36 9.34
CA PHE A 786 -56.44 -51.53 10.18
C PHE A 786 -55.79 -52.79 9.62
N VAL A 787 -55.13 -53.58 10.48
CA VAL A 787 -54.51 -54.85 10.12
C VAL A 787 -55.57 -55.89 9.74
N GLY A 788 -55.32 -56.56 8.61
CA GLY A 788 -56.25 -57.50 7.97
C GLY A 788 -56.48 -58.81 8.71
N SER A 789 -57.39 -59.64 8.19
CA SER A 789 -57.68 -60.97 8.76
C SER A 789 -56.58 -62.02 8.55
N SER A 790 -55.55 -61.68 7.76
CA SER A 790 -54.40 -62.50 7.37
C SER A 790 -53.32 -61.60 6.77
N HIS A 791 -52.10 -62.12 6.61
CA HIS A 791 -50.96 -61.46 5.96
C HIS A 791 -51.14 -61.16 4.44
N THR A 792 -52.35 -61.33 3.91
CA THR A 792 -52.68 -61.14 2.49
C THR A 792 -53.47 -59.84 2.30
N GLY A 793 -53.01 -58.75 2.91
CA GLY A 793 -53.86 -57.59 3.20
C GLY A 793 -53.19 -56.24 3.46
N ASP A 794 -51.99 -56.00 2.93
CA ASP A 794 -51.25 -54.76 3.19
C ASP A 794 -51.93 -53.51 2.60
N ILE A 795 -51.76 -52.37 3.29
CA ILE A 795 -52.30 -51.06 2.92
C ILE A 795 -51.14 -50.06 2.87
N ALA A 796 -50.97 -49.35 1.75
CA ALA A 796 -49.93 -48.34 1.56
C ALA A 796 -50.49 -46.98 1.10
N ILE A 797 -49.76 -45.90 1.40
CA ILE A 797 -50.01 -44.54 0.90
C ILE A 797 -48.72 -43.88 0.40
N ASP A 798 -48.87 -42.94 -0.52
CA ASP A 798 -47.76 -42.26 -1.18
C ASP A 798 -48.18 -40.89 -1.77
N ALA A 799 -47.20 -40.04 -2.10
CA ALA A 799 -47.34 -38.77 -2.82
C ALA A 799 -48.50 -37.90 -2.31
N VAL A 800 -48.47 -37.61 -1.01
CA VAL A 800 -49.44 -36.77 -0.30
C VAL A 800 -49.12 -35.31 -0.54
N ARG A 801 -50.12 -34.48 -0.85
CA ARG A 801 -49.96 -33.02 -1.00
C ARG A 801 -51.26 -32.26 -0.81
N LEU A 802 -51.13 -30.98 -0.52
CA LEU A 802 -52.24 -30.03 -0.47
C LEU A 802 -52.30 -29.25 -1.78
N ILE A 803 -53.46 -29.21 -2.44
CA ILE A 803 -53.73 -28.31 -3.56
C ILE A 803 -54.54 -27.13 -3.01
N GLN A 804 -53.99 -25.93 -3.10
CA GLN A 804 -54.66 -24.69 -2.70
C GLN A 804 -54.92 -23.80 -3.92
N GLN A 805 -56.02 -23.06 -3.87
CA GLN A 805 -56.38 -22.05 -4.86
C GLN A 805 -57.28 -20.98 -4.21
N PRO A 806 -57.33 -19.75 -4.73
CA PRO A 806 -58.31 -18.76 -4.29
C PRO A 806 -59.73 -19.31 -4.44
N CYS A 807 -60.54 -19.24 -3.37
CA CYS A 807 -61.96 -19.56 -3.46
C CYS A 807 -62.62 -18.56 -4.40
N ALA A 808 -63.13 -19.01 -5.55
CA ALA A 808 -63.87 -18.16 -6.46
C ALA A 808 -65.16 -17.65 -5.79
N GLU A 809 -65.32 -16.33 -5.68
CA GLU A 809 -66.58 -15.77 -5.18
C GLU A 809 -67.76 -16.20 -6.08
N PRO A 810 -68.95 -16.42 -5.49
CA PRO A 810 -70.15 -16.82 -6.23
C PRO A 810 -70.63 -15.69 -7.15
N THR A 811 -70.09 -15.65 -8.36
CA THR A 811 -70.40 -14.65 -9.38
C THR A 811 -71.88 -14.72 -9.78
N THR A 812 -72.61 -13.63 -9.53
CA THR A 812 -74.03 -13.51 -9.86
C THR A 812 -74.23 -13.48 -11.38
N VAL A 813 -74.64 -14.62 -11.96
CA VAL A 813 -74.85 -14.75 -13.40
C VAL A 813 -76.04 -13.92 -13.88
N GLN A 814 -75.78 -12.98 -14.79
CA GLN A 814 -76.78 -12.34 -15.64
C GLN A 814 -76.53 -12.77 -17.11
N PRO A 815 -77.55 -13.16 -17.91
CA PRO A 815 -77.34 -13.98 -19.11
C PRO A 815 -77.15 -13.19 -20.43
N THR A 816 -76.87 -13.97 -21.50
CA THR A 816 -76.74 -13.62 -22.94
C THR A 816 -75.35 -13.07 -23.36
N THR A 817 -74.74 -13.47 -24.49
CA THR A 817 -75.20 -14.32 -25.62
C THR A 817 -74.03 -15.14 -26.22
N ALA A 818 -74.30 -16.29 -26.85
CA ALA A 818 -73.38 -16.97 -27.79
C ALA A 818 -73.48 -16.33 -29.20
N GLU A 819 -72.75 -16.68 -30.27
CA GLU A 819 -71.93 -17.83 -30.73
C GLU A 819 -71.00 -17.28 -31.88
N PRO A 820 -70.21 -18.05 -32.69
CA PRO A 820 -69.89 -19.48 -32.69
C PRO A 820 -68.37 -19.84 -32.80
N THR A 821 -68.09 -21.15 -32.82
CA THR A 821 -66.75 -21.79 -32.83
C THR A 821 -66.37 -22.38 -34.20
N THR A 822 -65.08 -22.49 -34.54
CA THR A 822 -64.59 -23.47 -35.55
C THR A 822 -63.22 -24.09 -35.18
N THR A 823 -63.15 -25.43 -35.17
CA THR A 823 -61.98 -26.34 -35.12
C THR A 823 -61.39 -26.57 -36.54
N PRO A 824 -60.31 -27.37 -36.82
CA PRO A 824 -59.48 -28.26 -35.97
C PRO A 824 -57.92 -28.17 -36.16
N SER A 825 -57.20 -29.14 -35.57
CA SER A 825 -55.75 -29.48 -35.63
C SER A 825 -55.35 -30.25 -36.93
N PRO A 826 -54.14 -30.87 -37.15
CA PRO A 826 -52.86 -30.93 -36.39
C PRO A 826 -51.52 -30.90 -37.24
N THR A 827 -50.38 -31.28 -36.61
CA THR A 827 -49.28 -32.19 -37.07
C THR A 827 -47.83 -31.69 -37.34
N ALA A 828 -46.86 -32.48 -36.82
CA ALA A 828 -45.51 -32.86 -37.34
C ALA A 828 -44.24 -31.96 -37.24
N GLU A 829 -43.36 -32.34 -36.30
CA GLU A 829 -41.92 -32.74 -36.46
C GLU A 829 -40.78 -31.83 -37.03
N ALA A 830 -39.63 -31.95 -36.32
CA ALA A 830 -38.24 -32.12 -36.81
C ALA A 830 -37.24 -30.94 -37.06
N THR A 831 -36.20 -30.93 -36.20
CA THR A 831 -34.74 -30.83 -36.48
C THR A 831 -34.02 -29.57 -37.03
N SER A 832 -33.10 -29.06 -36.19
CA SER A 832 -31.68 -28.69 -36.48
C SER A 832 -31.25 -27.37 -37.18
N LEU A 833 -30.10 -26.87 -36.70
CA LEU A 833 -29.26 -25.71 -37.10
C LEU A 833 -28.78 -25.77 -38.58
N PRO A 834 -28.41 -24.65 -39.25
CA PRO A 834 -26.95 -24.29 -39.31
C PRO A 834 -26.53 -22.80 -39.62
N TYR A 835 -25.45 -22.35 -38.95
CA TYR A 835 -24.16 -21.88 -39.52
C TYR A 835 -24.02 -20.76 -40.62
N THR A 836 -23.62 -19.53 -40.21
CA THR A 836 -22.71 -18.55 -40.95
C THR A 836 -23.22 -17.93 -42.30
N PRO A 837 -22.50 -17.04 -43.05
CA PRO A 837 -21.17 -16.40 -42.86
C PRO A 837 -21.10 -14.86 -43.10
N SER A 838 -19.87 -14.33 -43.23
CA SER A 838 -19.44 -12.92 -43.36
C SER A 838 -19.31 -12.38 -44.81
N VAL A 839 -19.01 -11.07 -45.00
CA VAL A 839 -17.93 -10.48 -45.88
C VAL A 839 -18.00 -8.93 -45.97
N THR A 840 -16.90 -8.32 -46.44
CA THR A 840 -16.30 -6.97 -46.29
C THR A 840 -16.84 -5.74 -47.09
N VAL A 841 -16.61 -4.51 -46.55
CA VAL A 841 -15.85 -3.30 -47.08
C VAL A 841 -16.01 -2.93 -48.58
N PRO A 842 -16.29 -1.66 -49.04
CA PRO A 842 -15.31 -0.52 -48.94
C PRO A 842 -15.75 0.98 -49.07
N THR A 843 -14.83 1.92 -48.70
CA THR A 843 -14.52 3.28 -49.30
C THR A 843 -15.59 4.41 -49.35
N ASP A 844 -15.30 5.73 -49.38
CA ASP A 844 -14.04 6.54 -49.27
C ASP A 844 -14.29 8.01 -48.78
N ALA A 845 -13.18 8.71 -48.46
CA ALA A 845 -12.84 10.16 -48.52
C ALA A 845 -13.88 11.32 -48.52
N GLY A 846 -13.51 12.45 -47.89
CA GLY A 846 -14.06 13.79 -48.19
C GLY A 846 -13.81 14.92 -47.16
N THR A 847 -12.73 15.70 -47.29
CA THR A 847 -12.37 16.82 -46.39
C THR A 847 -13.00 18.17 -46.77
N THR A 848 -13.18 19.09 -45.81
CA THR A 848 -12.63 20.49 -45.79
C THR A 848 -13.15 21.37 -44.63
N ASN A 849 -12.46 22.50 -44.36
CA ASN A 849 -12.63 23.37 -43.19
C ASN A 849 -13.61 24.54 -43.40
N VAL A 850 -14.23 25.04 -42.32
CA VAL A 850 -14.80 26.41 -42.21
C VAL A 850 -14.48 26.99 -40.82
N THR A 851 -14.34 28.32 -40.71
CA THR A 851 -13.87 29.08 -39.52
C THR A 851 -14.99 29.97 -38.92
N THR A 852 -14.66 30.80 -37.92
CA THR A 852 -15.49 31.87 -37.28
C THR A 852 -16.55 31.38 -36.26
N THR A 853 -16.92 32.08 -35.16
CA THR A 853 -16.47 33.38 -34.58
C THR A 853 -16.83 33.47 -33.08
N ALA A 854 -16.15 34.33 -32.31
CA ALA A 854 -16.65 34.87 -31.01
C ALA A 854 -17.51 36.14 -31.25
N PRO A 855 -18.40 36.56 -30.32
CA PRO A 855 -18.04 37.38 -29.14
C PRO A 855 -18.81 36.93 -27.85
N THR A 856 -18.69 37.49 -26.63
CA THR A 856 -18.77 38.90 -26.19
C THR A 856 -18.12 39.17 -24.82
N THR A 857 -17.88 40.45 -24.51
CA THR A 857 -17.22 40.96 -23.29
C THR A 857 -18.20 41.57 -22.28
N VAL A 858 -17.79 41.61 -20.99
CA VAL A 858 -18.23 42.62 -20.00
C VAL A 858 -17.00 43.00 -19.15
N SER A 859 -16.84 44.28 -18.83
CA SER A 859 -15.77 44.81 -17.96
C SER A 859 -16.32 45.83 -16.96
N VAL A 860 -15.73 45.91 -15.76
CA VAL A 860 -15.91 47.03 -14.82
C VAL A 860 -14.59 47.30 -14.07
N GLU A 861 -14.16 48.55 -14.07
CA GLU A 861 -13.00 49.14 -13.37
C GLU A 861 -13.19 50.67 -13.35
N PRO A 862 -12.38 51.50 -12.66
CA PRO A 862 -11.64 51.29 -11.41
C PRO A 862 -11.93 52.42 -10.38
N SER A 863 -11.19 52.47 -9.26
CA SER A 863 -10.93 53.69 -8.46
C SER A 863 -9.63 53.54 -7.65
N THR A 864 -8.90 54.64 -7.42
CA THR A 864 -7.49 54.67 -6.94
C THR A 864 -7.26 55.71 -5.82
N ILE A 865 -5.99 56.04 -5.47
CA ILE A 865 -5.50 57.17 -4.61
C ILE A 865 -5.51 56.86 -3.07
N LEU A 866 -4.43 57.01 -2.26
CA LEU A 866 -3.01 57.39 -2.47
C LEU A 866 -2.05 56.89 -1.33
N MET A 867 -0.74 57.07 -1.55
CA MET A 867 0.48 56.93 -0.70
C MET A 867 0.38 57.17 0.84
N THR A 868 1.24 56.50 1.66
CA THR A 868 2.50 57.07 2.27
C THR A 868 3.28 56.13 3.26
N THR A 869 4.53 55.80 2.92
CA THR A 869 5.81 55.79 3.73
C THR A 869 5.96 55.31 5.21
N VAL A 870 6.92 54.37 5.41
CA VAL A 870 8.17 54.43 6.28
C VAL A 870 8.24 53.84 7.73
N HIS A 871 9.43 53.24 8.03
CA HIS A 871 10.00 52.68 9.31
C HIS A 871 9.34 51.38 9.86
N SER A 872 10.04 50.30 10.30
CA SER A 872 11.21 50.07 11.20
C SER A 872 10.83 50.12 12.72
N THR A 873 11.42 49.37 13.67
CA THR A 873 12.77 48.73 13.76
C THR A 873 12.83 47.58 14.83
N THR A 874 13.55 46.48 14.56
CA THR A 874 14.46 45.65 15.44
C THR A 874 14.18 45.23 16.92
N VAL A 875 14.58 43.97 17.26
CA VAL A 875 15.33 43.49 18.49
C VAL A 875 14.52 43.35 19.83
N THR A 876 14.78 42.50 20.86
CA THR A 876 15.86 41.56 21.38
C THR A 876 15.19 40.27 21.99
N ILE A 877 15.70 39.02 21.90
CA ILE A 877 16.77 38.26 22.64
C ILE A 877 16.44 37.71 24.07
N GLN A 878 16.38 36.35 24.20
CA GLN A 878 16.78 35.43 25.32
C GLN A 878 16.12 35.53 26.74
N PRO A 879 16.39 34.62 27.74
CA PRO A 879 17.52 33.68 27.92
C PRO A 879 17.27 32.21 28.41
N SER A 880 18.40 31.48 28.49
CA SER A 880 18.71 30.11 29.00
C SER A 880 18.56 29.97 30.55
N PRO A 881 18.95 28.87 31.30
CA PRO A 881 20.23 28.09 31.20
C PRO A 881 20.30 26.60 31.71
N SER A 882 21.53 26.03 31.70
CA SER A 882 22.12 25.07 32.69
C SER A 882 21.68 23.57 32.73
N THR A 883 22.51 22.55 33.10
CA THR A 883 23.98 22.38 33.35
C THR A 883 24.38 20.88 33.49
N SER A 884 25.57 20.49 32.97
CA SER A 884 26.61 19.51 33.47
C SER A 884 26.25 18.12 34.11
N THR A 885 27.13 17.11 34.35
CA THR A 885 28.61 17.00 34.44
C THR A 885 29.10 15.52 34.45
N GLN A 886 30.21 15.18 33.74
CA GLN A 886 31.34 14.24 34.08
C GLN A 886 31.08 12.77 34.60
N GLU A 887 32.02 11.80 34.70
CA GLU A 887 33.51 11.75 34.67
C GLU A 887 34.11 10.32 34.38
N THR A 888 35.17 10.20 33.54
CA THR A 888 36.29 9.17 33.57
C THR A 888 36.03 7.63 33.54
N THR A 889 36.95 6.70 33.16
CA THR A 889 38.40 6.76 32.83
C THR A 889 38.87 5.66 31.85
N TYR A 890 39.73 6.04 30.88
CA TYR A 890 40.81 5.23 30.26
C TYR A 890 40.45 3.98 29.38
N VAL A 891 41.43 3.16 28.92
CA VAL A 891 42.42 3.29 27.80
C VAL A 891 43.51 2.20 27.92
N PRO A 892 44.16 1.69 26.84
CA PRO A 892 43.84 1.57 25.39
C PRO A 892 43.79 0.05 25.02
N PRO A 893 44.34 -0.54 23.90
CA PRO A 893 44.65 -0.11 22.51
C PRO A 893 44.00 -1.06 21.44
N THR A 894 44.27 -1.15 20.12
CA THR A 894 45.20 -0.51 19.14
C THR A 894 44.64 -0.71 17.71
N THR A 895 45.02 0.13 16.72
CA THR A 895 45.03 -0.09 15.24
C THR A 895 43.75 -0.57 14.51
N LEU A 896 43.32 0.00 13.38
CA LEU A 896 43.81 1.16 12.62
C LEU A 896 42.67 1.69 11.72
N ALA A 897 42.34 2.98 11.82
CA ALA A 897 41.42 3.67 10.91
C ALA A 897 41.93 5.08 10.65
N ALA A 898 41.92 5.52 9.39
CA ALA A 898 42.38 6.85 9.01
C ALA A 898 41.24 7.86 9.14
N THR A 899 41.24 8.63 10.24
CA THR A 899 40.42 9.84 10.37
C THR A 899 41.11 11.00 9.68
N LEU A 900 40.32 11.85 9.02
CA LEU A 900 40.80 13.03 8.31
C LEU A 900 41.46 14.02 9.28
N VAL A 901 42.68 14.45 8.95
CA VAL A 901 43.31 15.61 9.60
C VAL A 901 42.82 16.86 8.87
N PRO A 902 42.09 17.78 9.53
CA PRO A 902 41.86 19.10 8.95
C PRO A 902 43.21 19.83 8.87
N VAL A 903 43.55 20.38 7.71
CA VAL A 903 44.86 21.00 7.47
C VAL A 903 44.89 22.39 8.12
N THR A 904 45.37 22.45 9.37
CA THR A 904 45.54 23.68 10.14
C THR A 904 46.83 24.40 9.73
N ASP A 905 46.86 24.98 8.53
CA ASP A 905 48.05 25.68 8.02
C ASP A 905 48.06 27.17 8.44
N CYS A 906 48.24 27.40 9.75
CA CYS A 906 48.85 28.65 10.22
C CYS A 906 50.37 28.47 10.21
N ARG A 907 50.99 28.79 9.08
CA ARG A 907 52.45 28.92 8.98
C ARG A 907 52.88 30.36 9.25
N ILE A 908 54.14 30.50 9.66
CA ILE A 908 54.83 31.80 9.72
C ILE A 908 55.48 31.99 8.35
N ASP A 909 54.69 32.44 7.37
CA ASP A 909 55.15 32.54 5.99
C ASP A 909 55.92 33.84 5.76
N GLN A 910 57.20 33.70 5.39
CA GLN A 910 58.01 34.79 4.86
C GLN A 910 57.63 35.04 3.39
N TYR A 911 56.51 35.73 3.24
CA TYR A 911 55.96 36.20 1.99
C TYR A 911 56.94 37.14 1.29
N VAL A 912 57.13 36.96 -0.03
CA VAL A 912 57.84 37.91 -0.90
C VAL A 912 56.97 38.21 -2.13
N PRO A 913 56.48 39.45 -2.34
CA PRO A 913 55.79 39.79 -3.56
C PRO A 913 56.82 39.82 -4.67
N GLY A 914 56.56 39.06 -5.74
CA GLY A 914 57.21 39.27 -7.02
C GLY A 914 56.87 40.66 -7.59
N ALA A 915 57.23 40.91 -8.84
CA ALA A 915 56.96 42.18 -9.52
C ALA A 915 55.48 42.33 -9.96
N GLY A 916 54.53 42.20 -9.02
CA GLY A 916 53.09 42.12 -9.29
C GLY A 916 52.19 42.38 -8.09
N ILE A 917 50.96 41.88 -8.19
CA ILE A 917 49.84 42.05 -7.25
C ILE A 917 49.44 40.66 -6.74
N ASP A 918 49.05 40.57 -5.48
CA ASP A 918 48.74 39.31 -4.81
C ASP A 918 47.65 39.48 -3.75
N ILE A 919 47.06 38.40 -3.25
CA ILE A 919 46.06 38.43 -2.16
C ILE A 919 46.37 37.36 -1.11
N ILE A 920 46.37 37.78 0.16
CA ILE A 920 46.32 36.89 1.33
C ILE A 920 44.95 36.98 2.00
N SER A 921 44.57 35.93 2.72
CA SER A 921 43.33 35.88 3.50
C SER A 921 43.47 35.03 4.75
N SER A 922 42.54 35.19 5.69
CA SER A 922 42.37 34.25 6.82
C SER A 922 42.03 32.84 6.31
N PRO A 923 42.37 31.78 7.07
CA PRO A 923 41.92 30.42 6.74
C PRO A 923 40.40 30.36 6.56
N ASN A 924 39.94 29.52 5.62
CA ASN A 924 38.56 29.37 5.14
C ASN A 924 37.88 30.58 4.45
N TYR A 925 38.43 31.80 4.48
CA TYR A 925 37.79 33.00 3.88
C TYR A 925 37.19 32.72 2.48
N PRO A 926 35.94 33.15 2.19
CA PRO A 926 35.02 33.94 3.04
C PRO A 926 34.10 33.11 3.96
N GLU A 927 34.26 31.77 3.99
CA GLU A 927 33.59 30.91 4.97
C GLU A 927 34.20 31.12 6.37
N GLN A 928 33.49 30.67 7.41
CA GLN A 928 33.95 30.84 8.80
C GLN A 928 35.35 30.24 9.04
N TYR A 929 36.26 31.07 9.56
CA TYR A 929 37.59 30.63 9.96
C TYR A 929 37.53 29.61 11.11
N PRO A 930 38.46 28.63 11.16
CA PRO A 930 38.58 27.74 12.30
C PRO A 930 38.87 28.51 13.61
N PRO A 931 38.40 28.02 14.77
CA PRO A 931 38.68 28.63 16.07
C PRO A 931 40.10 28.30 16.59
N ASN A 932 40.63 29.15 17.47
CA ASN A 932 41.95 29.04 18.13
C ASN A 932 43.18 29.11 17.19
N LEU A 933 43.14 29.98 16.18
CA LEU A 933 44.27 30.24 15.28
C LEU A 933 45.28 31.23 15.90
N ASP A 934 46.55 31.05 15.53
CA ASP A 934 47.67 32.00 15.72
C ASP A 934 48.47 31.99 14.40
N CYS A 935 48.20 32.97 13.53
CA CYS A 935 48.60 32.99 12.12
C CYS A 935 49.46 34.23 11.82
N TRP A 936 50.65 34.05 11.24
CA TRP A 936 51.61 35.14 10.97
C TRP A 936 51.97 35.26 9.49
N TYR A 937 51.58 36.38 8.88
CA TYR A 937 51.88 36.73 7.49
C TYR A 937 53.02 37.75 7.49
N VAL A 938 54.26 37.34 7.19
CA VAL A 938 55.46 38.19 7.27
C VAL A 938 55.91 38.59 5.87
N ILE A 939 55.53 39.80 5.46
CA ILE A 939 55.64 40.30 4.10
C ILE A 939 56.94 41.09 3.94
N THR A 940 57.82 40.66 3.03
CA THR A 940 59.13 41.27 2.75
C THR A 940 59.32 41.51 1.25
N THR A 941 60.10 42.48 0.78
CA THR A 941 60.29 42.69 -0.68
C THR A 941 61.72 43.08 -1.05
N ASP A 942 62.02 43.06 -2.36
CA ASP A 942 63.37 43.25 -2.88
C ASP A 942 63.93 44.66 -2.58
N PRO A 943 65.26 44.81 -2.37
CA PRO A 943 65.88 46.10 -2.07
C PRO A 943 65.62 47.15 -3.16
N GLY A 944 64.84 48.18 -2.84
CA GLY A 944 64.38 49.22 -3.76
C GLY A 944 62.87 49.24 -3.98
N TYR A 945 62.14 48.27 -3.43
CA TYR A 945 60.68 48.25 -3.39
C TYR A 945 60.14 48.46 -1.97
N ALA A 946 58.94 49.00 -1.90
CA ALA A 946 58.11 49.14 -0.72
C ALA A 946 56.93 48.18 -0.83
N VAL A 947 56.47 47.68 0.33
CA VAL A 947 55.23 46.91 0.42
C VAL A 947 54.06 47.87 0.55
N GLN A 948 53.05 47.73 -0.30
CA GLN A 948 51.72 48.30 -0.10
C GLN A 948 50.76 47.16 0.27
N VAL A 949 50.09 47.27 1.43
CA VAL A 949 49.03 46.35 1.84
C VAL A 949 47.71 47.11 1.94
N ASN A 950 46.64 46.53 1.41
CA ASN A 950 45.30 47.11 1.44
C ASN A 950 44.27 46.04 1.82
N ILE A 951 43.77 46.08 3.05
CA ILE A 951 42.72 45.16 3.52
C ILE A 951 41.44 45.45 2.73
N LEU A 952 40.99 44.47 1.92
CA LEU A 952 39.85 44.59 1.01
C LEU A 952 38.54 44.34 1.77
N ASN A 953 38.48 43.20 2.46
CA ASN A 953 37.35 42.79 3.29
C ASN A 953 37.82 42.51 4.71
N PHE A 954 37.00 42.88 5.69
CA PHE A 954 37.29 42.69 7.10
C PHE A 954 35.99 42.45 7.87
N ASP A 955 35.83 41.24 8.38
CA ASP A 955 34.66 40.74 9.09
C ASP A 955 35.14 39.82 10.22
N LEU A 956 35.48 40.43 11.35
CA LEU A 956 35.67 39.73 12.64
C LEU A 956 34.55 40.15 13.60
N PRO A 957 34.16 39.30 14.56
CA PRO A 957 33.25 39.66 15.65
C PRO A 957 33.73 40.89 16.44
N ASP A 958 32.79 41.64 17.00
CA ASP A 958 33.08 42.68 18.00
C ASP A 958 33.41 42.02 19.35
N SER A 959 34.52 42.42 19.99
CA SER A 959 34.85 41.93 21.34
C SER A 959 33.79 42.39 22.37
N PRO A 960 33.23 41.51 23.22
CA PRO A 960 32.15 41.89 24.14
C PRO A 960 32.50 42.90 25.25
N THR A 961 33.75 43.35 25.34
CA THR A 961 34.25 44.05 26.55
C THR A 961 34.58 45.55 26.42
N ASP A 962 34.72 46.11 25.21
CA ASP A 962 34.90 47.56 25.05
C ASP A 962 34.30 48.13 23.74
N ASN A 963 33.46 49.15 23.86
CA ASN A 963 32.82 49.86 22.74
C ASN A 963 33.77 50.89 22.07
N ASN A 964 35.08 50.68 22.14
CA ASN A 964 36.10 51.65 21.76
C ASN A 964 37.11 51.03 20.78
N VAL A 965 36.77 51.05 19.49
CA VAL A 965 37.53 50.46 18.38
C VAL A 965 38.82 51.25 18.03
N THR A 966 39.43 51.93 19.02
CA THR A 966 40.74 52.58 18.88
C THR A 966 41.62 52.32 20.09
N SER A 967 42.77 51.68 19.85
CA SER A 967 43.81 51.32 20.83
C SER A 967 43.38 50.39 21.98
N GLY A 968 43.26 49.09 21.69
CA GLY A 968 43.48 48.02 22.69
C GLY A 968 42.28 47.17 23.12
N GLY A 969 41.07 47.45 22.62
CA GLY A 969 39.84 46.73 23.02
C GLY A 969 39.65 45.33 22.44
N CYS A 970 40.35 44.95 21.37
CA CYS A 970 40.20 43.63 20.75
C CYS A 970 41.04 42.55 21.48
N THR A 971 40.38 41.75 22.31
CA THR A 971 41.00 40.66 23.09
C THR A 971 40.82 39.26 22.53
N ASP A 972 39.77 39.06 21.72
CA ASP A 972 39.23 37.74 21.38
C ASP A 972 39.65 37.37 19.95
N ASP A 973 38.77 37.51 18.96
CA ASP A 973 39.14 37.50 17.54
C ASP A 973 39.77 38.85 17.15
N TYR A 974 40.98 38.86 16.59
CA TYR A 974 41.62 40.09 16.11
C TYR A 974 42.67 39.91 15.00
N LEU A 975 42.81 40.95 14.18
CA LEU A 975 43.96 41.14 13.28
C LEU A 975 44.88 42.23 13.85
N GLU A 976 46.14 41.90 14.10
CA GLU A 976 47.17 42.80 14.60
C GLU A 976 48.10 43.22 13.45
N VAL A 977 48.22 44.54 13.22
CA VAL A 977 49.00 45.11 12.12
C VAL A 977 50.34 45.63 12.64
N HIS A 978 51.43 45.06 12.13
CA HIS A 978 52.80 45.45 12.49
C HIS A 978 53.39 46.39 11.42
N ALA A 979 53.57 47.65 11.82
CA ALA A 979 54.24 48.68 11.05
C ALA A 979 55.74 48.35 10.80
N PRO A 980 56.38 48.92 9.77
CA PRO A 980 57.83 48.78 9.53
C PRO A 980 58.69 49.16 10.75
N LEU A 981 59.92 48.64 10.81
CA LEU A 981 60.79 48.62 12.00
C LEU A 981 61.15 50.03 12.48
N GLY A 982 60.38 50.54 13.44
CA GLY A 982 60.50 51.89 14.01
C GLY A 982 59.18 52.67 14.09
N GLY A 983 58.08 52.10 13.61
CA GLY A 983 56.73 52.67 13.74
C GLY A 983 56.17 52.70 15.18
N PRO A 984 54.94 53.22 15.35
CA PRO A 984 54.19 53.11 16.61
C PRO A 984 53.93 51.64 16.99
N PRO A 985 53.59 51.34 18.27
CA PRO A 985 53.22 49.98 18.66
C PRO A 985 52.08 49.41 17.81
N PRO A 986 52.06 48.08 17.57
CA PRO A 986 51.07 47.44 16.72
C PRO A 986 49.65 47.68 17.24
N GLN A 987 48.69 47.71 16.32
CA GLN A 987 47.28 47.92 16.63
C GLN A 987 46.46 46.70 16.22
N ARG A 988 45.49 46.36 17.07
CA ARG A 988 44.54 45.27 16.86
C ARG A 988 43.23 45.82 16.35
N TYR A 989 42.66 45.11 15.38
CA TYR A 989 41.40 45.42 14.71
C TYR A 989 40.46 44.23 14.88
N CYS A 990 39.17 44.51 15.10
CA CYS A 990 38.06 43.58 15.24
C CYS A 990 36.76 44.33 14.89
N GLY A 991 35.63 43.63 14.76
CA GLY A 991 34.38 44.23 14.28
C GLY A 991 34.38 44.54 12.77
N GLN A 992 33.26 45.07 12.28
CA GLN A 992 33.07 45.41 10.85
C GLN A 992 33.33 46.89 10.49
N ALA A 993 33.72 47.73 11.46
CA ALA A 993 33.66 49.19 11.30
C ALA A 993 34.94 49.89 10.80
N LEU A 994 36.12 49.26 10.92
CA LEU A 994 37.42 49.89 10.61
C LEU A 994 38.40 48.92 9.93
N SER A 995 38.41 48.92 8.60
CA SER A 995 39.59 48.47 7.85
C SER A 995 40.78 49.41 8.19
N PRO A 996 42.00 48.88 8.42
CA PRO A 996 43.23 49.67 8.55
C PRO A 996 43.51 50.62 7.36
N GLY A 997 42.88 50.37 6.21
CA GLY A 997 43.14 51.07 4.96
C GLY A 997 44.48 50.72 4.33
N THR A 998 44.85 51.47 3.29
CA THR A 998 46.13 51.26 2.59
C THR A 998 47.31 51.63 3.49
N THR A 999 48.11 50.63 3.88
CA THR A 999 49.30 50.81 4.72
C THR A 999 50.57 50.53 3.90
N PHE A 1000 51.64 51.27 4.18
CA PHE A 1000 52.91 51.20 3.45
C PHE A 1000 54.08 50.82 4.36
N SER A 1001 54.97 49.96 3.87
CA SER A 1001 56.30 49.75 4.45
C SER A 1001 57.31 50.72 3.85
N SER A 1002 58.23 51.23 4.67
CA SER A 1002 59.36 52.06 4.26
C SER A 1002 60.72 51.34 4.27
N ASP A 1003 60.79 50.14 4.85
CA ASP A 1003 61.99 49.31 4.99
C ASP A 1003 61.93 48.02 4.14
N GLY A 1004 60.86 47.85 3.38
CA GLY A 1004 60.58 46.65 2.58
C GLY A 1004 59.99 45.49 3.39
N THR A 1005 59.68 45.67 4.69
CA THR A 1005 59.07 44.66 5.57
C THR A 1005 57.74 45.14 6.18
N PHE A 1006 56.79 44.23 6.35
CA PHE A 1006 55.46 44.44 6.93
C PHE A 1006 54.98 43.11 7.55
N ALA A 1007 54.08 43.13 8.53
CA ALA A 1007 53.45 41.88 8.98
C ALA A 1007 52.01 42.04 9.48
N LEU A 1008 51.22 40.98 9.27
CA LEU A 1008 49.91 40.78 9.88
C LEU A 1008 49.96 39.57 10.81
N HIS A 1009 49.29 39.68 11.95
CA HIS A 1009 49.17 38.63 12.95
C HIS A 1009 47.68 38.42 13.25
N PHE A 1010 47.12 37.29 12.82
CA PHE A 1010 45.70 36.97 12.95
C PHE A 1010 45.51 35.94 14.06
N VAL A 1011 44.68 36.27 15.04
CA VAL A 1011 44.42 35.42 16.21
C VAL A 1011 42.92 35.28 16.40
N THR A 1012 42.48 34.08 16.73
CA THR A 1012 41.06 33.75 16.94
C THR A 1012 40.82 32.96 18.22
N ASP A 1013 39.62 33.04 18.76
CA ASP A 1013 39.23 32.41 20.02
C ASP A 1013 38.46 31.08 19.82
N GLY A 1014 37.85 30.55 20.88
CA GLY A 1014 37.07 29.30 20.85
C GLY A 1014 35.55 29.48 20.84
N VAL A 1015 35.05 30.71 20.67
CA VAL A 1015 33.67 31.12 20.99
C VAL A 1015 32.95 31.73 19.79
N SER A 1016 33.65 32.45 18.91
CA SER A 1016 33.07 33.04 17.69
C SER A 1016 33.89 32.80 16.42
N ALA A 1017 33.20 32.90 15.27
CA ALA A 1017 33.81 32.95 13.94
C ALA A 1017 32.90 33.72 12.97
N SER A 1018 33.51 34.51 12.07
CA SER A 1018 32.84 35.26 11.00
C SER A 1018 33.61 35.06 9.69
N GLY A 1019 33.35 35.85 8.64
CA GLY A 1019 33.98 35.68 7.32
C GLY A 1019 35.51 35.86 7.29
N GLY A 1020 36.10 36.56 8.27
CA GLY A 1020 37.54 36.74 8.39
C GLY A 1020 38.08 38.00 7.69
N PHE A 1021 39.23 37.92 7.03
CA PHE A 1021 39.80 39.05 6.28
C PHE A 1021 40.42 38.63 4.94
N SER A 1022 40.48 39.58 4.01
CA SER A 1022 41.27 39.49 2.76
C SER A 1022 42.09 40.77 2.57
N ALA A 1023 43.30 40.65 2.03
CA ALA A 1023 44.22 41.76 1.87
C ALA A 1023 45.01 41.68 0.57
N LEU A 1024 44.92 42.74 -0.22
CA LEU A 1024 45.70 42.95 -1.44
C LEU A 1024 47.12 43.41 -1.08
N ILE A 1025 48.14 42.76 -1.62
CA ILE A 1025 49.54 43.12 -1.47
C ILE A 1025 50.11 43.52 -2.82
N ARG A 1026 50.97 44.55 -2.84
CA ARG A 1026 51.71 44.99 -4.04
C ARG A 1026 53.14 45.36 -3.69
N SER A 1027 54.08 45.02 -4.57
CA SER A 1027 55.42 45.61 -4.60
C SER A 1027 55.35 46.96 -5.33
N VAL A 1028 55.89 48.02 -4.73
CA VAL A 1028 55.86 49.39 -5.27
C VAL A 1028 57.28 49.95 -5.30
N ALA A 1029 57.78 50.36 -6.46
CA ALA A 1029 59.14 50.89 -6.58
C ALA A 1029 59.31 52.19 -5.76
N VAL A 1030 60.38 52.27 -4.97
CA VAL A 1030 60.75 53.46 -4.19
C VAL A 1030 61.54 54.42 -5.10
N ALA A 1031 61.13 55.69 -5.12
CA ALA A 1031 61.68 56.74 -5.99
C ALA A 1031 62.74 57.63 -5.31
#